data_AF-A0A163K855-F1
#
_entry.id   AF-A0A163K855-F1
#
_cell.length_a   1.000
_cell.length_b   1.000
_cell.length_c   1.000
_cell.angle_alpha   90.00
_cell.angle_beta   90.00
_cell.angle_gamma   90.00
#
_symmetry.space_group_name_H-M   'P 1'
#
loop_
_entity.id
_entity.type
_entity.pdbx_description
1 polymer ?
#
loop_
_entity_poly.entity_id
_entity_poly.type
_entity_poly.pdbx_seq_one_letter_code
_entity_poly.pdbx_strand_id
1 'polypeptide(L)'
;MAALVAVPNGSLLTPDYIAYTNAPVLLTQFGALFGVASLVVVLRCYVRAVMIKSFGKDDWIMLLAYAFSAATFATYIEQTKVGMGKHMAVITMNQDSYQELLRLRQVASILASFGVALVKISIAYFLLRLVVHRGYVWFLHGLNIFMTLFTFACVGTLVSPTICQTYPVDDPPYSKPSHSRALGACRQATWNVKLRPPPHGTGTAKCFSPETFTNIGLMNTVITIVTDIMVALLPVPLVWQLQLNLRAKISLILVLSLGIFAAVAAIVKAGIQKTILADPDPFVTDRFTLWRFIEFDVGIIAASLPALKPMFNWCLGAARGLTTKAPRATGAPNSLGYHKQSERSDKGIALDKYDRRATNTVSISSRPLNNNPWSVGAAKDSDESILPLHNVEEKGNGIVVTRDYSYPITDILYRKHPYYLDMAPDLNSVGKDERWDYTTPGSSGYDVPDIVYNDPSTRKLKVLTIGAGLSGIQLAYQIQKHCENVEHVIYEKNAEIGGTWLENRYPGCACDVPSHAYTLNFALNPDWPRFFSHATDIQKYLLKVVEVFDLRKYMTFNTEVVRSEWQNDSGKWKVSLRQSSPSGESKEWDEECDLLLCATGILNNYKWPQIKGIEKFKGRVVHTAVWPEDYQEEEWADDRVAVIGSGASSIQTVPKMQPHAKHLDIFVRTAVWFVQIADNYGQNKEYSQEERDEFRNDPKKLLAHAKDIEGQINGLWGTFYSGSEAQKGAQQLFRERMKEFIKDERLLQGFTPKFELGCRRITPGDPYMLAIQNENVDVHFTAVDEITADGVVGSDGVERKVDTVVCATGFDVTYKPRFPIIGRNGVNLSEKWEKEPQSYLGLGCPDMPNWIMFVGPTWPVENGSVTGPLLSVCEYSVQIIKKMQRDHIKSWVPRQDITDRFNEHAQEWIKHTVWKSDCRSWYRNNETGRVNAVWPGSSNMYTEVIATPRYEDFEVEYQHKNPWAHLGMGHALCNKQFPDSDVSPYLQLENIDPKWLKAIGYDGPAEEVQQTKEEKTHVGTDGST
;
A
#
# COMPACT_ATOMS: atom_id res chain seq x y z
N MET A 1 29.98 -49.19 -23.67
CA MET A 1 29.50 -49.37 -22.28
C MET A 1 29.39 -47.99 -21.65
N ALA A 2 28.26 -47.76 -20.99
CA ALA A 2 27.67 -46.46 -20.65
C ALA A 2 28.31 -45.73 -19.46
N ALA A 3 28.30 -44.40 -19.52
CA ALA A 3 28.27 -43.47 -18.39
C ALA A 3 27.64 -42.15 -18.91
N LEU A 4 26.30 -42.10 -19.05
CA LEU A 4 25.36 -41.49 -18.09
C LEU A 4 25.61 -39.99 -17.85
N VAL A 5 25.22 -39.15 -18.82
CA VAL A 5 24.57 -37.87 -18.50
C VAL A 5 23.09 -38.21 -18.37
N ALA A 6 22.60 -38.17 -17.13
CA ALA A 6 21.23 -38.53 -16.79
C ALA A 6 20.24 -37.56 -17.45
N VAL A 7 19.51 -38.06 -18.44
CA VAL A 7 18.11 -37.65 -18.63
C VAL A 7 17.34 -38.31 -17.49
N PRO A 8 16.54 -37.59 -16.69
CA PRO A 8 15.64 -38.23 -15.75
C PRO A 8 14.64 -39.04 -16.59
N ASN A 9 14.80 -40.37 -16.56
CA ASN A 9 14.12 -41.39 -17.36
C ASN A 9 14.75 -41.66 -18.73
N GLY A 10 15.20 -42.89 -18.94
CA GLY A 10 15.67 -43.43 -20.22
C GLY A 10 14.57 -43.61 -21.27
N SER A 11 13.78 -42.57 -21.51
CA SER A 11 12.84 -42.49 -22.62
C SER A 11 13.56 -42.02 -23.88
N LEU A 12 13.43 -42.78 -24.98
CA LEU A 12 13.72 -42.29 -26.33
C LEU A 12 12.96 -40.96 -26.53
N LEU A 13 13.68 -39.86 -26.77
CA LEU A 13 13.05 -38.57 -27.08
C LEU A 13 12.14 -38.76 -28.30
N THR A 14 10.86 -38.40 -28.18
CA THR A 14 9.92 -38.55 -29.29
C THR A 14 10.32 -37.65 -30.47
N PRO A 15 10.04 -38.05 -31.73
CA PRO A 15 10.31 -37.19 -32.89
C PRO A 15 9.70 -35.78 -32.75
N ASP A 16 8.52 -35.68 -32.13
CA ASP A 16 7.85 -34.41 -31.86
C ASP A 16 8.63 -33.52 -30.86
N TYR A 17 9.25 -34.13 -29.84
CA TYR A 17 10.08 -33.41 -28.86
C TYR A 17 11.36 -32.85 -29.49
N ILE A 18 11.94 -33.56 -30.46
CA ILE A 18 13.12 -33.12 -31.21
C ILE A 18 12.77 -32.02 -32.22
N ALA A 19 11.58 -32.10 -32.83
CA ALA A 19 11.11 -31.16 -33.85
C ALA A 19 10.56 -29.84 -33.26
N TYR A 20 10.16 -29.82 -31.99
CA TYR A 20 9.58 -28.64 -31.34
C TYR A 20 10.55 -27.45 -31.30
N THR A 21 10.04 -26.26 -31.66
CA THR A 21 10.77 -24.99 -31.55
C THR A 21 9.83 -23.83 -31.28
N ASN A 22 10.16 -23.04 -30.27
CA ASN A 22 9.45 -21.81 -29.91
C ASN A 22 10.12 -20.55 -30.50
N ALA A 23 11.10 -20.72 -31.39
CA ALA A 23 11.85 -19.61 -32.00
C ALA A 23 10.97 -18.53 -32.67
N PRO A 24 9.89 -18.85 -33.43
CA PRO A 24 9.06 -17.83 -34.07
C PRO A 24 8.35 -16.90 -33.09
N VAL A 25 7.94 -17.42 -31.93
CA VAL A 25 7.29 -16.63 -30.88
C VAL A 25 8.29 -15.67 -30.25
N LEU A 26 9.49 -16.16 -29.94
CA LEU A 26 10.57 -15.33 -29.38
C LEU A 26 10.96 -14.20 -30.34
N LEU A 27 11.14 -14.49 -31.63
CA LEU A 27 11.48 -13.47 -32.64
C LEU A 27 10.37 -12.43 -32.80
N THR A 28 9.11 -12.84 -32.71
CA THR A 28 7.97 -11.93 -32.79
C THR A 28 7.95 -10.96 -31.60
N GLN A 29 8.21 -11.47 -30.39
CA GLN A 29 8.27 -10.65 -29.17
C GLN A 29 9.44 -9.65 -29.22
N PHE A 30 10.63 -10.10 -29.59
CA PHE A 30 11.80 -9.23 -29.76
C PHE A 30 11.60 -8.20 -30.87
N GLY A 31 11.09 -8.64 -32.03
CA GLY A 31 10.89 -7.78 -33.20
C GLY A 31 9.82 -6.71 -33.01
N ALA A 32 8.71 -7.05 -32.34
CA ALA A 32 7.64 -6.09 -32.05
C ALA A 32 8.13 -4.93 -31.20
N LEU A 33 8.86 -5.22 -30.11
CA LEU A 33 9.36 -4.19 -29.21
C LEU A 33 10.46 -3.34 -29.86
N PHE A 34 11.39 -3.99 -30.56
CA PHE A 34 12.43 -3.29 -31.32
C PHE A 34 11.84 -2.36 -32.38
N GLY A 35 10.77 -2.78 -33.06
CA GLY A 35 10.06 -1.95 -34.04
C GLY A 35 9.48 -0.67 -33.43
N VAL A 36 8.88 -0.77 -32.24
CA VAL A 36 8.38 0.40 -31.50
C VAL A 36 9.52 1.31 -31.06
N ALA A 37 10.60 0.76 -30.50
CA ALA A 37 11.77 1.54 -30.09
C ALA A 37 12.41 2.28 -31.29
N SER A 38 12.52 1.62 -32.43
CA SER A 38 13.02 2.20 -33.70
C SER A 38 12.18 3.38 -34.15
N LEU A 39 10.86 3.23 -34.16
CA LEU A 39 9.94 4.30 -34.54
C LEU A 39 10.10 5.51 -33.61
N VAL A 40 10.14 5.30 -32.30
CA VAL A 40 10.26 6.37 -31.31
C VAL A 40 11.60 7.13 -31.43
N VAL A 41 12.71 6.43 -31.68
CA VAL A 41 14.03 7.06 -31.88
C VAL A 41 14.06 7.87 -33.17
N VAL A 42 13.50 7.36 -34.28
CA VAL A 42 13.38 8.10 -35.55
C VAL A 42 12.57 9.39 -35.35
N LEU A 43 11.42 9.28 -34.67
CA LEU A 43 10.59 10.45 -34.36
C LEU A 43 11.35 11.44 -33.47
N ARG A 44 12.11 10.96 -32.48
CA ARG A 44 12.97 11.81 -31.63
C ARG A 44 13.97 12.59 -32.48
N CYS A 45 14.68 11.93 -33.38
CA CYS A 45 15.65 12.57 -34.26
C CYS A 45 14.98 13.58 -35.20
N TYR A 46 13.81 13.26 -35.76
CA TYR A 46 13.05 14.18 -36.60
C TYR A 46 12.66 15.45 -35.83
N VAL A 47 12.08 15.30 -34.64
CA VAL A 47 11.68 16.45 -33.82
C VAL A 47 12.90 17.30 -33.43
N ARG A 48 14.00 16.68 -33.02
CA ARG A 48 15.19 17.38 -32.52
C ARG A 48 16.02 18.05 -33.63
N ALA A 49 16.19 17.39 -34.78
CA ALA A 49 16.98 17.90 -35.89
C ALA A 49 16.17 18.81 -36.82
N VAL A 50 14.90 18.48 -37.10
CA VAL A 50 14.08 19.17 -38.12
C VAL A 50 13.14 20.20 -37.49
N MET A 51 12.36 19.83 -36.47
CA MET A 51 11.37 20.73 -35.88
C MET A 51 12.00 21.79 -34.95
N ILE A 52 12.83 21.36 -34.00
CA ILE A 52 13.44 22.23 -32.98
C ILE A 52 14.81 22.77 -33.44
N LYS A 53 15.48 22.08 -34.36
CA LYS A 53 16.86 22.38 -34.81
C LYS A 53 17.87 22.50 -33.65
N SER A 54 17.70 21.66 -32.63
CA SER A 54 18.58 21.61 -31.45
C SER A 54 18.92 20.17 -31.12
N PHE A 55 19.97 19.67 -31.77
CA PHE A 55 20.55 18.36 -31.51
C PHE A 55 21.71 18.50 -30.53
N GLY A 56 21.81 17.64 -29.51
CA GLY A 56 23.02 17.65 -28.69
C GLY A 56 23.36 16.33 -28.02
N LYS A 57 24.09 16.37 -26.90
CA LYS A 57 24.85 15.22 -26.40
C LYS A 57 23.97 14.00 -26.05
N ASP A 58 22.84 14.20 -25.40
CA ASP A 58 21.86 13.14 -25.11
C ASP A 58 21.31 12.46 -26.37
N ASP A 59 21.13 13.20 -27.47
CA ASP A 59 20.61 12.66 -28.72
C ASP A 59 21.65 11.77 -29.44
N TRP A 60 22.94 12.17 -29.41
CA TRP A 60 24.04 11.33 -29.92
C TRP A 60 24.23 10.05 -29.10
N ILE A 61 24.14 10.16 -27.78
CA ILE A 61 24.25 9.01 -26.88
C ILE A 61 23.06 8.07 -27.07
N MET A 62 21.85 8.60 -27.33
CA MET A 62 20.67 7.79 -27.62
C MET A 62 20.80 7.04 -28.96
N LEU A 63 21.34 7.68 -30.00
CA LEU A 63 21.63 6.99 -31.28
C LEU A 63 22.64 5.85 -31.09
N LEU A 64 23.66 6.06 -30.26
CA LEU A 64 24.61 5.02 -29.92
C LEU A 64 23.91 3.87 -29.17
N ALA A 65 23.09 4.18 -28.15
CA ALA A 65 22.32 3.17 -27.42
C ALA A 65 21.40 2.35 -28.36
N TYR A 66 20.74 3.01 -29.31
CA TYR A 66 19.91 2.37 -30.32
C TYR A 66 20.72 1.44 -31.23
N ALA A 67 21.93 1.82 -31.65
CA ALA A 67 22.82 0.95 -32.42
C ALA A 67 23.18 -0.33 -31.64
N PHE A 68 23.39 -0.24 -30.32
CA PHE A 68 23.59 -1.40 -29.45
C PHE A 68 22.32 -2.27 -29.34
N SER A 69 21.12 -1.69 -29.31
CA SER A 69 19.86 -2.44 -29.35
C SER A 69 19.71 -3.20 -30.67
N ALA A 70 19.95 -2.54 -31.82
CA ALA A 70 19.91 -3.18 -33.13
C ALA A 70 20.92 -4.33 -33.26
N ALA A 71 22.15 -4.15 -32.76
CA ALA A 71 23.16 -5.20 -32.73
C ALA A 71 22.73 -6.36 -31.81
N THR A 72 22.12 -6.08 -30.66
CA THR A 72 21.59 -7.10 -29.74
C THR A 72 20.46 -7.89 -30.39
N PHE A 73 19.52 -7.22 -31.06
CA PHE A 73 18.44 -7.87 -31.79
C PHE A 73 18.97 -8.79 -32.91
N ALA A 74 19.96 -8.33 -33.69
CA ALA A 74 20.61 -9.14 -34.70
C ALA A 74 21.24 -10.42 -34.11
N THR A 75 21.88 -10.31 -32.93
CA THR A 75 22.42 -11.50 -32.25
C THR A 75 21.33 -12.46 -31.76
N TYR A 76 20.12 -12.00 -31.43
CA TYR A 76 19.00 -12.90 -31.09
C TYR A 76 18.45 -13.63 -32.31
N ILE A 77 18.43 -12.98 -33.47
CA ILE A 77 18.10 -13.65 -34.74
C ILE A 77 19.06 -14.82 -34.98
N GLU A 78 20.37 -14.61 -34.83
CA GLU A 78 21.36 -15.68 -34.98
C GLU A 78 21.22 -16.77 -33.91
N GLN A 79 20.89 -16.43 -32.65
CA GLN A 79 20.67 -17.43 -31.59
C GLN A 79 19.53 -18.41 -31.92
N THR A 80 18.46 -17.92 -32.55
CA THR A 80 17.33 -18.79 -32.95
C THR A 80 17.69 -19.79 -34.06
N LYS A 81 18.66 -19.45 -34.92
CA LYS A 81 19.16 -20.38 -35.96
C LYS A 81 19.99 -21.52 -35.37
N VAL A 82 20.72 -21.23 -34.29
CA VAL A 82 21.66 -22.15 -33.66
C VAL A 82 21.00 -23.05 -32.61
N GLY A 83 19.84 -22.67 -32.07
CA GLY A 83 19.05 -23.56 -31.21
C GLY A 83 18.17 -22.89 -30.15
N MET A 84 18.19 -21.56 -29.99
CA MET A 84 17.31 -20.86 -29.05
C MET A 84 15.84 -21.13 -29.39
N GLY A 85 15.04 -21.51 -28.39
CA GLY A 85 13.65 -21.95 -28.56
C GLY A 85 13.46 -23.48 -28.59
N LYS A 86 14.53 -24.28 -28.57
CA LYS A 86 14.49 -25.75 -28.47
C LYS A 86 14.76 -26.23 -27.04
N HIS A 87 14.35 -27.47 -26.73
CA HIS A 87 14.63 -28.10 -25.44
C HIS A 87 16.13 -28.25 -25.18
N MET A 88 16.54 -28.08 -23.92
CA MET A 88 17.93 -28.19 -23.47
C MET A 88 18.53 -29.55 -23.86
N ALA A 89 17.74 -30.63 -23.71
CA ALA A 89 18.15 -31.98 -24.09
C ALA A 89 18.46 -32.12 -25.59
N VAL A 90 17.78 -31.37 -26.47
CA VAL A 90 17.99 -31.41 -27.93
C VAL A 90 19.22 -30.60 -28.34
N ILE A 91 19.44 -29.44 -27.70
CA ILE A 91 20.59 -28.57 -28.00
C ILE A 91 21.90 -29.20 -27.51
N THR A 92 21.88 -29.85 -26.34
CA THR A 92 23.06 -30.51 -25.75
C THR A 92 23.48 -31.77 -26.51
N MET A 93 22.63 -32.35 -27.36
CA MET A 93 23.01 -33.43 -28.29
C MET A 93 23.98 -32.96 -29.38
N ASN A 94 23.91 -31.69 -29.80
CA ASN A 94 24.83 -31.09 -30.76
C ASN A 94 25.76 -30.10 -30.06
N GLN A 95 26.90 -30.61 -29.62
CA GLN A 95 27.87 -29.85 -28.83
C GLN A 95 28.41 -28.60 -29.53
N ASP A 96 28.48 -28.58 -30.86
CA ASP A 96 28.97 -27.43 -31.64
C ASP A 96 27.94 -26.30 -31.66
N SER A 97 26.67 -26.63 -31.91
CA SER A 97 25.56 -25.67 -31.84
C SER A 97 25.38 -25.11 -30.42
N TYR A 98 25.53 -25.95 -29.39
CA TYR A 98 25.47 -25.48 -28.00
C TYR A 98 26.59 -24.46 -27.68
N GLN A 99 27.81 -24.71 -28.13
CA GLN A 99 28.94 -23.79 -27.94
C GLN A 99 28.73 -22.45 -28.66
N GLU A 100 28.23 -22.49 -29.88
CA GLU A 100 27.95 -21.31 -30.67
C GLU A 100 26.82 -20.48 -30.06
N LEU A 101 25.75 -21.12 -29.55
CA LEU A 101 24.67 -20.47 -28.83
C LEU A 101 25.18 -19.73 -27.59
N LEU A 102 26.03 -20.36 -26.78
CA LEU A 102 26.62 -19.74 -25.60
C LEU A 102 27.49 -18.52 -25.94
N ARG A 103 28.27 -18.58 -27.03
CA ARG A 103 29.09 -17.44 -27.50
C ARG A 103 28.22 -16.28 -27.95
N LEU A 104 27.17 -16.55 -28.73
CA LEU A 104 26.23 -15.51 -29.19
C LEU A 104 25.50 -14.86 -28.00
N ARG A 105 25.09 -15.63 -27.00
CA ARG A 105 24.46 -15.13 -25.77
C ARG A 105 25.39 -14.22 -24.96
N GLN A 106 26.68 -14.54 -24.94
CA GLN A 106 27.69 -13.70 -24.30
C GLN A 106 27.86 -12.37 -25.01
N VAL A 107 27.92 -12.37 -26.35
CA VAL A 107 28.00 -11.14 -27.15
C VAL A 107 26.75 -10.28 -26.93
N ALA A 108 25.56 -10.87 -27.02
CA ALA A 108 24.29 -10.20 -26.74
C ALA A 108 24.28 -9.59 -25.32
N SER A 109 24.83 -10.30 -24.34
CA SER A 109 24.94 -9.83 -22.96
C SER A 109 25.87 -8.64 -22.80
N ILE A 110 26.98 -8.57 -23.53
CA ILE A 110 27.88 -7.42 -23.45
C ILE A 110 27.23 -6.21 -24.13
N LEU A 111 26.63 -6.40 -25.30
CA LEU A 111 25.95 -5.36 -26.06
C LEU A 111 24.79 -4.73 -25.26
N ALA A 112 23.93 -5.56 -24.67
CA ALA A 112 22.81 -5.09 -23.87
C ALA A 112 23.26 -4.31 -22.61
N SER A 113 24.34 -4.75 -21.94
CA SER A 113 24.86 -4.04 -20.75
C SER A 113 25.36 -2.63 -21.08
N PHE A 114 26.10 -2.46 -22.19
CA PHE A 114 26.50 -1.13 -22.66
C PHE A 114 25.29 -0.29 -23.08
N GLY A 115 24.36 -0.91 -23.81
CA GLY A 115 23.14 -0.26 -24.27
C GLY A 115 22.31 0.35 -23.15
N VAL A 116 21.98 -0.45 -22.13
CA VAL A 116 21.20 0.00 -20.96
C VAL A 116 21.89 1.16 -20.24
N ALA A 117 23.22 1.10 -20.08
CA ALA A 117 23.97 2.20 -19.47
C ALA A 117 23.92 3.49 -20.29
N LEU A 118 24.05 3.40 -21.62
CA LEU A 118 23.99 4.54 -22.52
C LEU A 118 22.59 5.22 -22.50
N VAL A 119 21.51 4.45 -22.38
CA VAL A 119 20.16 5.00 -22.18
C VAL A 119 20.11 5.89 -20.94
N LYS A 120 20.61 5.40 -19.80
CA LYS A 120 20.60 6.13 -18.53
C LYS A 120 21.49 7.37 -18.57
N ILE A 121 22.66 7.27 -19.20
CA ILE A 121 23.56 8.41 -19.44
C ILE A 121 22.88 9.47 -20.33
N SER A 122 22.17 9.06 -21.38
CA SER A 122 21.40 9.97 -22.23
C SER A 122 20.34 10.74 -21.42
N ILE A 123 19.61 10.07 -20.53
CA ILE A 123 18.63 10.72 -19.64
C ILE A 123 19.33 11.72 -18.70
N ALA A 124 20.45 11.34 -18.08
CA ALA A 124 21.19 12.24 -17.19
C ALA A 124 21.71 13.50 -17.93
N TYR A 125 22.18 13.36 -19.17
CA TYR A 125 22.55 14.50 -20.01
C TYR A 125 21.37 15.36 -20.44
N PHE A 126 20.19 14.75 -20.65
CA PHE A 126 18.95 15.50 -20.88
C PHE A 126 18.58 16.34 -19.64
N LEU A 127 18.67 15.77 -18.43
CA LEU A 127 18.39 16.49 -17.17
C LEU A 127 19.42 17.59 -16.88
N LEU A 128 20.69 17.40 -17.23
CA LEU A 128 21.72 18.43 -17.13
C LEU A 128 21.40 19.70 -17.93
N ARG A 129 20.53 19.61 -18.95
CA ARG A 129 20.06 20.79 -19.70
C ARG A 129 18.95 21.58 -18.98
N LEU A 130 18.24 20.94 -18.05
CA LEU A 130 17.08 21.51 -17.36
C LEU A 130 17.45 22.12 -15.99
N VAL A 131 18.51 21.61 -15.38
CA VAL A 131 18.94 21.99 -14.02
C VAL A 131 19.86 23.22 -14.04
N VAL A 132 19.57 24.18 -13.17
CA VAL A 132 20.45 25.35 -12.93
C VAL A 132 21.16 25.30 -11.56
N HIS A 133 20.62 24.53 -10.60
CA HIS A 133 21.20 24.46 -9.26
C HIS A 133 22.51 23.66 -9.24
N ARG A 134 23.59 24.29 -8.72
CA ARG A 134 24.95 23.71 -8.71
C ARG A 134 25.03 22.33 -8.07
N GLY A 135 24.29 22.09 -6.97
CA GLY A 135 24.29 20.78 -6.30
C GLY A 135 23.76 19.64 -7.17
N TYR A 136 22.69 19.88 -7.93
CA TYR A 136 22.10 18.87 -8.82
C TYR A 136 22.96 18.60 -10.05
N VAL A 137 23.67 19.62 -10.55
CA VAL A 137 24.64 19.46 -11.64
C VAL A 137 25.80 18.56 -11.21
N TRP A 138 26.38 18.78 -10.02
CA TRP A 138 27.43 17.91 -9.48
C TRP A 138 26.96 16.48 -9.25
N PHE A 139 25.74 16.32 -8.72
CA PHE A 139 25.14 15.01 -8.54
C PHE A 139 24.96 14.25 -9.87
N LEU A 140 24.44 14.91 -10.91
CA LEU A 140 24.27 14.30 -12.24
C LEU A 140 25.60 13.91 -12.90
N HIS A 141 26.66 14.71 -12.71
CA HIS A 141 27.99 14.32 -13.16
C HIS A 141 28.55 13.13 -12.36
N GLY A 142 28.38 13.11 -11.04
CA GLY A 142 28.75 11.98 -10.20
C GLY A 142 28.01 10.69 -10.59
N LEU A 143 26.72 10.79 -10.88
CA LEU A 143 25.90 9.68 -11.38
C LEU A 143 26.43 9.16 -12.72
N ASN A 144 26.73 10.03 -13.69
CA ASN A 144 27.31 9.61 -14.97
C ASN A 144 28.66 8.89 -14.81
N ILE A 145 29.53 9.37 -13.92
CA ILE A 145 30.81 8.73 -13.61
C ILE A 145 30.57 7.34 -13.01
N PHE A 146 29.69 7.25 -12.01
CA PHE A 146 29.32 5.99 -11.39
C PHE A 146 28.78 4.97 -12.40
N MET A 147 27.84 5.37 -13.25
CA MET A 147 27.24 4.49 -14.27
C MET A 147 28.27 4.00 -15.27
N THR A 148 29.20 4.88 -15.67
CA THR A 148 30.29 4.51 -16.58
C THR A 148 31.23 3.49 -15.94
N LEU A 149 31.71 3.76 -14.72
CA LEU A 149 32.59 2.85 -13.98
C LEU A 149 31.92 1.51 -13.68
N PHE A 150 30.66 1.56 -13.27
CA PHE A 150 29.85 0.37 -13.00
C PHE A 150 29.67 -0.48 -14.26
N THR A 151 29.39 0.14 -15.42
CA THR A 151 29.27 -0.58 -16.70
C THR A 151 30.57 -1.29 -17.07
N PHE A 152 31.71 -0.62 -16.90
CA PHE A 152 33.02 -1.25 -17.12
C PHE A 152 33.29 -2.38 -16.13
N ALA A 153 32.88 -2.26 -14.87
CA ALA A 153 32.96 -3.32 -13.88
C ALA A 153 32.07 -4.52 -14.27
N CYS A 154 30.82 -4.29 -14.66
CA CYS A 154 29.88 -5.32 -15.11
C CYS A 154 30.37 -6.04 -16.35
N VAL A 155 30.82 -5.30 -17.37
CA VAL A 155 31.43 -5.91 -18.56
C VAL A 155 32.70 -6.65 -18.18
N GLY A 156 33.49 -6.11 -17.26
CA GLY A 156 34.63 -6.78 -16.64
C GLY A 156 34.23 -8.13 -16.06
N THR A 157 33.15 -8.22 -15.28
CA THR A 157 32.65 -9.49 -14.73
C THR A 157 32.09 -10.43 -15.78
N LEU A 158 31.48 -9.93 -16.86
CA LEU A 158 30.98 -10.75 -17.96
C LEU A 158 32.13 -11.29 -18.82
N VAL A 159 33.23 -10.55 -18.94
CA VAL A 159 34.45 -10.97 -19.63
C VAL A 159 35.36 -11.80 -18.70
N SER A 160 35.28 -11.63 -17.38
CA SER A 160 36.07 -12.33 -16.36
C SER A 160 35.94 -13.86 -16.28
N PRO A 161 34.82 -14.54 -16.64
CA PRO A 161 34.83 -15.99 -16.82
C PRO A 161 35.88 -16.47 -17.82
N THR A 162 36.39 -15.56 -18.65
CA THR A 162 37.49 -15.79 -19.59
C THR A 162 38.88 -15.58 -18.97
N ILE A 163 39.02 -15.08 -17.72
CA ILE A 163 40.27 -14.46 -17.21
C ILE A 163 40.87 -15.05 -15.90
N CYS A 164 40.19 -15.69 -14.94
CA CYS A 164 40.84 -16.22 -13.70
C CYS A 164 40.14 -17.50 -13.15
N GLN A 165 40.73 -18.46 -12.42
CA GLN A 165 42.04 -18.62 -11.74
C GLN A 165 42.30 -20.15 -11.56
N THR A 166 43.48 -20.67 -11.92
CA THR A 166 43.93 -22.02 -11.52
C THR A 166 44.78 -21.94 -10.26
N TYR A 167 44.35 -22.53 -9.14
CA TYR A 167 45.29 -22.91 -8.08
C TYR A 167 45.94 -24.24 -8.48
N PRO A 168 47.27 -24.35 -8.56
CA PRO A 168 47.92 -25.63 -8.78
C PRO A 168 47.75 -26.47 -7.51
N VAL A 169 47.14 -27.65 -7.66
CA VAL A 169 47.23 -28.73 -6.69
C VAL A 169 48.06 -29.80 -7.40
N ASP A 170 49.23 -30.06 -6.83
CA ASP A 170 50.15 -31.17 -7.09
C ASP A 170 50.88 -31.20 -8.45
N ASP A 171 52.03 -30.52 -8.50
CA ASP A 171 53.16 -30.88 -9.38
C ASP A 171 54.44 -31.01 -8.53
N PRO A 172 55.31 -32.01 -8.77
CA PRO A 172 56.58 -32.18 -8.07
C PRO A 172 57.60 -31.06 -8.38
N PRO A 173 58.57 -30.81 -7.49
CA PRO A 173 59.47 -29.67 -7.60
C PRO A 173 60.52 -29.96 -8.68
N TYR A 174 60.34 -29.47 -9.91
CA TYR A 174 61.37 -29.13 -10.91
C TYR A 174 60.75 -29.09 -12.33
N SER A 175 59.80 -28.20 -12.59
CA SER A 175 59.66 -27.54 -13.91
C SER A 175 58.69 -26.36 -13.80
N LYS A 176 59.06 -25.20 -14.33
CA LYS A 176 58.19 -24.02 -14.42
C LYS A 176 57.25 -24.17 -15.62
N PRO A 177 55.91 -24.17 -15.46
CA PRO A 177 55.02 -23.95 -16.58
C PRO A 177 54.91 -22.44 -16.85
N SER A 178 54.97 -22.05 -18.12
CA SER A 178 54.74 -20.67 -18.56
C SER A 178 53.32 -20.19 -18.23
N HIS A 179 53.18 -19.05 -17.56
CA HIS A 179 51.91 -18.37 -17.22
C HIS A 179 50.92 -18.21 -18.40
N SER A 180 51.41 -18.29 -19.65
CA SER A 180 50.61 -18.18 -20.87
C SER A 180 49.77 -19.43 -21.23
N ARG A 181 50.07 -20.63 -20.69
CA ARG A 181 49.27 -21.85 -20.97
C ARG A 181 48.06 -22.01 -20.05
N ALA A 182 48.09 -21.49 -18.83
CA ALA A 182 47.02 -21.63 -17.83
C ALA A 182 45.80 -20.73 -18.12
N LEU A 183 46.01 -19.51 -18.64
CA LEU A 183 44.94 -18.61 -19.08
C LEU A 183 44.13 -19.18 -20.28
N GLY A 184 44.74 -20.01 -21.12
CA GLY A 184 44.06 -20.66 -22.25
C GLY A 184 43.06 -21.75 -21.83
N ALA A 185 43.35 -22.48 -20.75
CA ALA A 185 42.58 -23.66 -20.34
C ALA A 185 41.21 -23.30 -19.73
N CYS A 186 41.11 -22.27 -18.87
CA CYS A 186 39.83 -21.80 -18.32
C CYS A 186 38.95 -21.13 -19.38
N ARG A 187 39.56 -20.35 -20.28
CA ARG A 187 38.87 -19.75 -21.44
C ARG A 187 38.23 -20.80 -22.33
N GLN A 188 38.92 -21.92 -22.58
CA GLN A 188 38.38 -23.02 -23.36
C GLN A 188 37.34 -23.83 -22.58
N ALA A 189 37.51 -24.03 -21.26
CA ALA A 189 36.56 -24.76 -20.41
C ALA A 189 35.22 -24.02 -20.17
N THR A 190 35.19 -22.70 -20.38
CA THR A 190 33.96 -21.90 -20.34
C THR A 190 32.98 -22.36 -21.41
N TRP A 191 33.46 -22.57 -22.65
CA TRP A 191 32.65 -22.99 -23.79
C TRP A 191 32.65 -24.52 -23.96
N ASN A 192 33.77 -25.20 -23.68
CA ASN A 192 33.92 -26.64 -23.84
C ASN A 192 33.74 -27.38 -22.51
N VAL A 193 32.54 -27.89 -22.29
CA VAL A 193 32.14 -28.61 -21.08
C VAL A 193 33.03 -29.84 -20.80
N LYS A 194 33.64 -30.45 -21.83
CA LYS A 194 34.53 -31.63 -21.68
C LYS A 194 35.78 -31.35 -20.84
N LEU A 195 36.21 -30.09 -20.76
CA LEU A 195 37.40 -29.67 -20.01
C LEU A 195 37.13 -29.42 -18.51
N ARG A 196 35.86 -29.51 -18.07
CA ARG A 196 35.44 -29.38 -16.67
C ARG A 196 35.59 -30.72 -15.93
N PRO A 197 35.72 -30.73 -14.59
CA PRO A 197 35.77 -31.95 -13.79
C PRO A 197 34.45 -32.74 -13.82
N PRO A 198 34.51 -34.06 -13.51
CA PRO A 198 33.31 -34.87 -13.31
C PRO A 198 32.38 -34.24 -12.27
N PRO A 199 31.03 -34.29 -12.45
CA PRO A 199 30.29 -35.08 -13.43
C PRO A 199 30.12 -34.43 -14.82
N HIS A 200 30.60 -33.19 -15.03
CA HIS A 200 30.32 -32.43 -16.25
C HIS A 200 31.28 -32.70 -17.42
N GLY A 201 32.51 -33.14 -17.16
CA GLY A 201 33.50 -33.47 -18.17
C GLY A 201 34.61 -34.38 -17.64
N THR A 202 35.67 -34.57 -18.42
CA THR A 202 36.84 -35.40 -18.04
C THR A 202 38.10 -34.56 -17.77
N GLY A 203 37.98 -33.24 -17.71
CA GLY A 203 39.11 -32.32 -17.53
C GLY A 203 39.31 -31.87 -16.07
N THR A 204 40.29 -31.01 -15.84
CA THR A 204 40.69 -30.55 -14.49
C THR A 204 40.42 -29.05 -14.24
N ALA A 205 39.74 -28.36 -15.16
CA ALA A 205 39.53 -26.91 -15.06
C ALA A 205 38.45 -26.56 -14.01
N LYS A 206 38.83 -25.84 -12.94
CA LYS A 206 37.89 -25.30 -11.95
C LYS A 206 37.31 -23.96 -12.42
N CYS A 207 35.99 -23.89 -12.59
CA CYS A 207 35.27 -22.65 -12.90
C CYS A 207 34.44 -22.20 -11.68
N PHE A 208 34.04 -20.92 -11.64
CA PHE A 208 33.07 -20.44 -10.64
C PHE A 208 31.78 -21.26 -10.70
N SER A 209 31.19 -21.49 -9.52
CA SER A 209 29.92 -22.22 -9.44
C SER A 209 28.79 -21.45 -10.17
N PRO A 210 27.79 -22.15 -10.74
CA PRO A 210 26.60 -21.50 -11.31
C PRO A 210 25.88 -20.57 -10.32
N GLU A 211 25.95 -20.89 -9.02
CA GLU A 211 25.41 -20.07 -7.94
C GLU A 211 26.18 -18.75 -7.78
N THR A 212 27.51 -18.77 -7.87
CA THR A 212 28.34 -17.56 -7.85
C THR A 212 27.99 -16.62 -9.02
N PHE A 213 27.78 -17.15 -10.23
CA PHE A 213 27.34 -16.36 -11.38
C PHE A 213 25.93 -15.77 -11.18
N THR A 214 25.04 -16.55 -10.59
CA THR A 214 23.67 -16.10 -10.28
C THR A 214 23.71 -14.96 -9.27
N ASN A 215 24.51 -15.07 -8.22
CA ASN A 215 24.67 -14.05 -7.17
C ASN A 215 25.30 -12.75 -7.70
N ILE A 216 26.36 -12.85 -8.53
CA ILE A 216 26.97 -11.68 -9.19
C ILE A 216 25.96 -11.00 -10.12
N GLY A 217 25.21 -11.81 -10.89
CA GLY A 217 24.18 -11.28 -11.78
C GLY A 217 23.03 -10.61 -11.03
N LEU A 218 22.60 -11.16 -9.88
CA LEU A 218 21.58 -10.56 -9.04
C LEU A 218 22.04 -9.23 -8.44
N MET A 219 23.29 -9.16 -7.96
CA MET A 219 23.89 -7.91 -7.49
C MET A 219 23.88 -6.84 -8.59
N ASN A 220 24.26 -7.21 -9.83
CA ASN A 220 24.21 -6.29 -10.96
C ASN A 220 22.78 -5.81 -11.25
N THR A 221 21.82 -6.72 -11.25
CA THR A 221 20.40 -6.39 -11.46
C THR A 221 19.88 -5.45 -10.36
N VAL A 222 20.25 -5.64 -9.09
CA VAL A 222 19.86 -4.75 -7.99
C VAL A 222 20.38 -3.32 -8.19
N ILE A 223 21.66 -3.16 -8.54
CA ILE A 223 22.25 -1.84 -8.80
C ILE A 223 21.58 -1.18 -10.02
N THR A 224 21.23 -1.98 -11.04
CA THR A 224 20.48 -1.50 -12.20
C THR A 224 19.09 -1.00 -11.80
N ILE A 225 18.35 -1.72 -10.95
CA ILE A 225 17.03 -1.30 -10.42
C ILE A 225 17.15 0.01 -9.64
N VAL A 226 18.09 0.09 -8.71
CA VAL A 226 18.30 1.30 -7.88
C VAL A 226 18.58 2.50 -8.76
N THR A 227 19.45 2.34 -9.77
CA THR A 227 19.79 3.44 -10.68
C THR A 227 18.63 3.85 -11.60
N ASP A 228 17.76 2.92 -12.01
CA ASP A 228 16.53 3.25 -12.77
C ASP A 228 15.55 4.05 -11.92
N ILE A 229 15.32 3.65 -10.68
CA ILE A 229 14.44 4.37 -9.75
C ILE A 229 15.01 5.77 -9.48
N MET A 230 16.31 5.87 -9.21
CA MET A 230 16.97 7.17 -8.99
C MET A 230 16.81 8.11 -10.18
N VAL A 231 17.08 7.64 -11.41
CA VAL A 231 16.95 8.46 -12.62
C VAL A 231 15.50 8.85 -12.90
N ALA A 232 14.54 7.97 -12.60
CA ALA A 232 13.11 8.23 -12.81
C ALA A 232 12.52 9.23 -11.79
N LEU A 233 13.00 9.22 -10.54
CA LEU A 233 12.49 10.09 -9.47
C LEU A 233 13.20 11.45 -9.40
N LEU A 234 14.45 11.53 -9.86
CA LEU A 234 15.25 12.77 -9.84
C LEU A 234 14.54 14.00 -10.43
N PRO A 235 13.75 13.90 -11.52
CA PRO A 235 13.08 15.06 -12.09
C PRO A 235 11.87 15.55 -11.27
N VAL A 236 11.31 14.75 -10.37
CA VAL A 236 10.07 15.10 -9.65
C VAL A 236 10.25 16.32 -8.73
N PRO A 237 11.26 16.37 -7.83
CA PRO A 237 11.50 17.57 -7.01
C PRO A 237 11.89 18.78 -7.85
N LEU A 238 12.66 18.56 -8.93
CA LEU A 238 13.12 19.61 -9.83
C LEU A 238 11.93 20.30 -10.54
N VAL A 239 10.97 19.51 -11.04
CA VAL A 239 9.77 20.02 -11.72
C VAL A 239 8.80 20.67 -10.73
N TRP A 240 8.77 20.20 -9.49
CA TRP A 240 7.90 20.79 -8.47
C TRP A 240 8.29 22.24 -8.13
N GLN A 241 9.58 22.54 -8.15
CA GLN A 241 10.14 23.88 -7.94
C GLN A 241 9.99 24.83 -9.14
N LEU A 242 9.66 24.33 -10.34
CA LEU A 242 9.41 25.18 -11.51
C LEU A 242 8.05 25.87 -11.40
N GLN A 243 7.96 27.16 -11.74
CA GLN A 243 6.70 27.91 -11.77
C GLN A 243 5.90 27.62 -13.05
N LEU A 244 5.41 26.39 -13.19
CA LEU A 244 4.57 25.96 -14.32
C LEU A 244 3.10 25.80 -13.90
N ASN A 245 2.19 25.99 -14.86
CA ASN A 245 0.77 25.65 -14.68
C ASN A 245 0.61 24.16 -14.34
N LEU A 246 -0.33 23.83 -13.44
CA LEU A 246 -0.49 22.47 -12.89
C LEU A 246 -0.61 21.37 -13.98
N ARG A 247 -1.30 21.68 -15.09
CA ARG A 247 -1.41 20.77 -16.25
C ARG A 247 -0.06 20.48 -16.91
N ALA A 248 0.80 21.48 -17.02
CA ALA A 248 2.16 21.33 -17.55
C ALA A 248 3.08 20.60 -16.57
N LYS A 249 2.92 20.82 -15.25
CA LYS A 249 3.62 20.04 -14.21
C LYS A 249 3.26 18.57 -14.26
N ILE A 250 1.96 18.25 -14.28
CA ILE A 250 1.48 16.85 -14.32
C ILE A 250 1.91 16.17 -15.61
N SER A 251 1.78 16.82 -16.77
CA SER A 251 2.22 16.25 -18.05
C SER A 251 3.73 16.01 -18.09
N LEU A 252 4.54 16.93 -17.53
CA LEU A 252 5.99 16.79 -17.49
C LEU A 252 6.43 15.71 -16.50
N ILE A 253 5.79 15.61 -15.33
CA ILE A 253 6.02 14.53 -14.36
C ILE A 253 5.65 13.19 -14.98
N LEU A 254 4.46 13.05 -15.58
CA LEU A 254 4.04 11.80 -16.21
C LEU A 254 5.00 11.33 -17.29
N VAL A 255 5.49 12.24 -18.14
CA VAL A 255 6.44 11.91 -19.22
C VAL A 255 7.83 11.55 -18.68
N LEU A 256 8.26 12.15 -17.57
CA LEU A 256 9.56 11.87 -16.93
C LEU A 256 9.52 10.64 -16.00
N SER A 257 8.34 10.29 -15.46
CA SER A 257 8.10 9.12 -14.62
C SER A 257 7.98 7.81 -15.41
N LEU A 258 7.98 7.85 -16.74
CA LEU A 258 7.99 6.65 -17.61
C LEU A 258 9.24 5.78 -17.41
N GLY A 259 10.31 6.31 -16.80
CA GLY A 259 11.48 5.51 -16.38
C GLY A 259 11.17 4.42 -15.34
N ILE A 260 10.03 4.52 -14.63
CA ILE A 260 9.58 3.48 -13.69
C ILE A 260 9.29 2.16 -14.42
N PHE A 261 8.84 2.19 -15.69
CA PHE A 261 8.58 0.97 -16.45
C PHE A 261 9.85 0.14 -16.70
N ALA A 262 10.99 0.78 -16.90
CA ALA A 262 12.29 0.09 -17.01
C ALA A 262 12.69 -0.55 -15.66
N ALA A 263 12.45 0.14 -14.54
CA ALA A 263 12.67 -0.41 -13.21
C ALA A 263 11.78 -1.64 -12.92
N VAL A 264 10.50 -1.60 -13.31
CA VAL A 264 9.59 -2.74 -13.18
C VAL A 264 10.06 -3.94 -14.00
N ALA A 265 10.47 -3.72 -15.26
CA ALA A 265 11.04 -4.78 -16.09
C ALA A 265 12.31 -5.40 -15.46
N ALA A 266 13.16 -4.58 -14.85
CA ALA A 266 14.35 -5.03 -14.13
C ALA A 266 14.02 -5.84 -12.86
N ILE A 267 12.97 -5.48 -12.12
CA ILE A 267 12.48 -6.23 -10.94
C ILE A 267 11.95 -7.61 -11.36
N VAL A 268 11.13 -7.67 -12.41
CA VAL A 268 10.61 -8.95 -12.93
C VAL A 268 11.76 -9.85 -13.40
N LYS A 269 12.73 -9.28 -14.13
CA LYS A 269 13.97 -9.97 -14.53
C LYS A 269 14.73 -10.53 -13.31
N ALA A 270 14.83 -9.78 -12.21
CA ALA A 270 15.50 -10.23 -10.98
C ALA A 270 14.80 -11.45 -10.35
N GLY A 271 13.47 -11.47 -10.34
CA GLY A 271 12.67 -12.60 -9.85
C GLY A 271 12.90 -13.86 -10.69
N ILE A 272 12.87 -13.72 -12.01
CA ILE A 272 13.12 -14.82 -12.95
C ILE A 272 14.55 -15.35 -12.82
N GLN A 273 15.52 -14.46 -12.60
CA GLN A 273 16.93 -14.83 -12.47
C GLN A 273 17.20 -15.79 -11.31
N LYS A 274 16.45 -15.69 -10.21
CA LYS A 274 16.57 -16.61 -9.06
C LYS A 274 16.13 -18.03 -9.39
N THR A 275 15.19 -18.19 -10.32
CA THR A 275 14.59 -19.49 -10.68
C THR A 275 15.22 -20.15 -11.89
N ILE A 276 16.20 -19.51 -12.56
CA ILE A 276 16.86 -20.04 -13.77
C ILE A 276 17.48 -21.42 -13.54
N LEU A 277 18.14 -21.63 -12.39
CA LEU A 277 18.78 -22.91 -12.08
C LEU A 277 17.78 -24.02 -11.76
N ALA A 278 16.51 -23.68 -11.51
CA ALA A 278 15.43 -24.62 -11.25
C ALA A 278 14.59 -24.94 -12.50
N ASP A 279 14.80 -24.23 -13.61
CA ASP A 279 14.07 -24.45 -14.87
C ASP A 279 14.74 -25.62 -15.65
N PRO A 280 14.02 -26.72 -15.94
CA PRO A 280 14.57 -27.85 -16.68
C PRO A 280 14.84 -27.54 -18.17
N ASP A 281 14.19 -26.52 -18.74
CA ASP A 281 14.30 -26.14 -20.16
C ASP A 281 14.43 -24.61 -20.35
N PRO A 282 15.50 -23.99 -19.84
CA PRO A 282 15.63 -22.53 -19.80
C PRO A 282 15.71 -21.87 -21.20
N PHE A 283 15.97 -22.64 -22.27
CA PHE A 283 16.10 -22.11 -23.63
C PHE A 283 14.81 -22.15 -24.47
N VAL A 284 13.77 -22.86 -24.02
CA VAL A 284 12.51 -22.97 -24.76
C VAL A 284 11.73 -21.65 -24.69
N THR A 285 11.64 -21.07 -23.50
CA THR A 285 10.95 -19.79 -23.28
C THR A 285 11.92 -18.63 -23.07
N ASP A 286 13.16 -18.90 -22.67
CA ASP A 286 14.25 -17.95 -22.39
C ASP A 286 13.79 -16.63 -21.75
N ARG A 287 12.93 -16.77 -20.73
CA ARG A 287 12.25 -15.67 -20.05
C ARG A 287 13.21 -14.59 -19.57
N PHE A 288 14.39 -14.99 -19.09
CA PHE A 288 15.42 -14.06 -18.63
C PHE A 288 15.93 -13.15 -19.75
N THR A 289 16.27 -13.71 -20.91
CA THR A 289 16.74 -12.94 -22.07
C THR A 289 15.65 -12.03 -22.61
N LEU A 290 14.41 -12.52 -22.64
CA LEU A 290 13.25 -11.75 -23.05
C LEU A 290 13.08 -10.49 -22.18
N TRP A 291 13.02 -10.65 -20.86
CA TRP A 291 12.85 -9.52 -19.94
C TRP A 291 14.02 -8.55 -19.93
N ARG A 292 15.24 -9.04 -20.18
CA ARG A 292 16.42 -8.20 -20.37
C ARG A 292 16.31 -7.32 -21.62
N PHE A 293 15.81 -7.86 -22.72
CA PHE A 293 15.58 -7.07 -23.93
C PHE A 293 14.44 -6.07 -23.74
N ILE A 294 13.38 -6.48 -23.02
CA ILE A 294 12.27 -5.59 -22.65
C ILE A 294 12.75 -4.38 -21.86
N GLU A 295 13.52 -4.59 -20.80
CA GLU A 295 14.13 -3.52 -20.01
C GLU A 295 14.93 -2.53 -20.86
N PHE A 296 15.73 -3.04 -21.80
CA PHE A 296 16.57 -2.21 -22.67
C PHE A 296 15.73 -1.33 -23.62
N ASP A 297 14.81 -1.93 -24.38
CA ASP A 297 14.03 -1.19 -25.37
C ASP A 297 12.94 -0.30 -24.74
N VAL A 298 12.35 -0.71 -23.62
CA VAL A 298 11.46 0.16 -22.82
C VAL A 298 12.23 1.36 -22.30
N GLY A 299 13.50 1.17 -21.89
CA GLY A 299 14.38 2.28 -21.52
C GLY A 299 14.59 3.28 -22.66
N ILE A 300 14.84 2.80 -23.89
CA ILE A 300 14.98 3.65 -25.09
C ILE A 300 13.69 4.44 -25.35
N ILE A 301 12.54 3.79 -25.27
CA ILE A 301 11.23 4.42 -25.48
C ILE A 301 11.00 5.51 -24.42
N ALA A 302 11.14 5.17 -23.14
CA ALA A 302 10.93 6.10 -22.02
C ALA A 302 11.86 7.31 -22.10
N ALA A 303 13.13 7.10 -22.41
CA ALA A 303 14.11 8.18 -22.55
C ALA A 303 13.81 9.12 -23.73
N SER A 304 13.10 8.64 -24.76
CA SER A 304 12.84 9.36 -26.01
C SER A 304 11.52 10.11 -26.05
N LEU A 305 10.55 9.71 -25.23
CA LEU A 305 9.23 10.35 -25.17
C LEU A 305 9.23 11.84 -24.78
N PRO A 306 10.08 12.32 -23.84
CA PRO A 306 10.17 13.76 -23.53
C PRO A 306 10.49 14.64 -24.74
N ALA A 307 11.27 14.11 -25.69
CA ALA A 307 11.66 14.85 -26.90
C ALA A 307 10.51 14.98 -27.92
N LEU A 308 9.46 14.16 -27.82
CA LEU A 308 8.34 14.13 -28.78
C LEU A 308 7.22 15.13 -28.47
N LYS A 309 7.26 15.82 -27.32
CA LYS A 309 6.21 16.75 -26.88
C LYS A 309 5.76 17.77 -27.96
N PRO A 310 6.65 18.43 -28.73
CA PRO A 310 6.23 19.37 -29.77
C PRO A 310 5.41 18.72 -30.89
N MET A 311 5.71 17.46 -31.21
CA MET A 311 4.97 16.71 -32.22
C MET A 311 3.59 16.28 -31.72
N PHE A 312 3.48 15.89 -30.44
CA PHE A 312 2.16 15.63 -29.82
C PHE A 312 1.28 16.87 -29.83
N ASN A 313 1.83 18.04 -29.50
CA ASN A 313 1.11 19.31 -29.56
C ASN A 313 0.65 19.65 -30.98
N TRP A 314 1.50 19.41 -32.00
CA TRP A 314 1.14 19.58 -33.40
C TRP A 314 0.01 18.63 -33.85
N CYS A 315 0.08 17.34 -33.51
CA CYS A 315 -0.96 16.36 -33.82
C CYS A 315 -2.30 16.69 -33.13
N LEU A 316 -2.28 17.10 -31.87
CA LEU A 316 -3.48 17.50 -31.12
C LEU A 316 -4.12 18.78 -31.70
N GLY A 317 -3.30 19.72 -32.18
CA GLY A 317 -3.77 20.90 -32.91
C GLY A 317 -4.42 20.54 -34.25
N ALA A 318 -3.80 19.63 -35.02
CA ALA A 318 -4.34 19.13 -36.28
C ALA A 318 -5.66 18.35 -36.09
N ALA A 319 -5.76 17.53 -35.03
CA ALA A 319 -6.98 16.78 -34.68
C ALA A 319 -8.14 17.69 -34.21
N ARG A 320 -7.84 18.78 -33.49
CA ARG A 320 -8.84 19.81 -33.14
C ARG A 320 -9.35 20.59 -34.35
N GLY A 321 -8.49 20.80 -35.36
CA GLY A 321 -8.88 21.37 -36.65
C GLY A 321 -9.84 20.51 -37.47
N LEU A 322 -9.85 19.19 -37.24
CA LEU A 322 -10.73 18.23 -37.94
C LEU A 322 -12.11 18.05 -37.26
N THR A 323 -12.26 18.46 -36.00
CA THR A 323 -13.46 18.17 -35.18
C THR A 323 -14.37 19.37 -34.95
N THR A 324 -13.96 20.59 -35.35
CA THR A 324 -14.79 21.80 -35.23
C THR A 324 -15.41 22.18 -36.56
N LYS A 325 -16.66 21.72 -36.81
CA LYS A 325 -17.56 22.33 -37.81
C LYS A 325 -18.20 23.59 -37.17
N ALA A 326 -17.66 24.75 -37.49
CA ALA A 326 -18.33 26.05 -37.32
C ALA A 326 -18.22 26.88 -38.61
N PRO A 327 -19.16 27.80 -38.90
CA PRO A 327 -19.42 28.29 -40.25
C PRO A 327 -18.32 29.21 -40.78
N ARG A 328 -18.10 29.08 -42.09
CA ARG A 328 -17.13 29.80 -42.91
C ARG A 328 -17.54 31.29 -43.01
N ALA A 329 -16.81 32.18 -42.35
CA ALA A 329 -16.80 33.60 -42.69
C ALA A 329 -15.75 33.85 -43.77
N THR A 330 -16.17 34.51 -44.85
CA THR A 330 -15.43 34.75 -46.09
C THR A 330 -14.34 35.81 -45.93
N GLY A 331 -13.10 35.49 -46.31
CA GLY A 331 -12.06 36.50 -46.54
C GLY A 331 -10.62 35.98 -46.56
N ALA A 332 -10.09 35.76 -47.77
CA ALA A 332 -8.67 35.64 -48.16
C ALA A 332 -7.92 34.30 -47.96
N PRO A 333 -6.95 33.97 -48.84
CA PRO A 333 -6.60 32.59 -49.19
C PRO A 333 -5.46 31.98 -48.35
N ASN A 334 -5.49 30.65 -48.30
CA ASN A 334 -4.54 29.75 -47.67
C ASN A 334 -3.06 30.14 -47.81
N SER A 335 -2.41 30.35 -46.67
CA SER A 335 -0.96 30.32 -46.50
C SER A 335 -0.66 29.73 -45.11
N LEU A 336 -0.25 28.46 -45.09
CA LEU A 336 0.39 27.81 -43.92
C LEU A 336 1.79 28.43 -43.77
N GLY A 337 1.86 29.60 -43.14
CA GLY A 337 3.08 30.37 -42.98
C GLY A 337 3.63 30.33 -41.55
N TYR A 338 4.68 29.54 -41.33
CA TYR A 338 5.67 29.84 -40.28
C TYR A 338 6.24 31.24 -40.59
N HIS A 339 5.91 32.25 -39.78
CA HIS A 339 6.48 33.58 -39.95
C HIS A 339 7.97 33.56 -39.58
N LYS A 340 8.80 33.62 -40.61
CA LYS A 340 10.21 34.00 -40.55
C LYS A 340 10.25 35.51 -40.27
N GLN A 341 10.43 35.90 -39.00
CA GLN A 341 10.68 37.31 -38.68
C GLN A 341 12.18 37.58 -38.79
N SER A 342 12.51 38.38 -39.79
CA SER A 342 13.86 38.81 -40.17
C SER A 342 14.47 39.79 -39.17
N GLU A 343 15.79 39.72 -39.07
CA GLU A 343 16.71 40.72 -38.53
C GLU A 343 16.22 42.16 -38.64
N ARG A 344 16.15 42.88 -37.51
CA ARG A 344 16.76 44.21 -37.29
C ARG A 344 16.33 44.78 -35.95
N SER A 345 17.32 45.39 -35.26
CA SER A 345 17.19 46.39 -34.18
C SER A 345 17.27 45.90 -32.73
N ASP A 346 18.45 45.40 -32.32
CA ASP A 346 18.90 45.44 -30.92
C ASP A 346 19.85 46.63 -30.70
N LYS A 347 19.44 47.63 -29.90
CA LYS A 347 20.33 48.66 -29.35
C LYS A 347 20.04 48.88 -27.85
N GLY A 348 20.61 48.03 -27.00
CA GLY A 348 20.63 48.13 -25.53
C GLY A 348 22.06 48.26 -24.99
N ILE A 349 22.43 49.51 -24.80
CA ILE A 349 23.54 50.20 -24.14
C ILE A 349 24.01 49.57 -22.80
N ALA A 350 25.31 49.29 -22.66
CA ALA A 350 26.02 49.11 -21.38
C ALA A 350 27.33 49.92 -21.40
N LEU A 351 27.73 50.45 -20.24
CA LEU A 351 28.83 51.42 -20.04
C LEU A 351 30.13 50.66 -19.68
N ASP A 352 31.21 50.88 -20.44
CA ASP A 352 32.39 49.99 -20.49
C ASP A 352 33.62 50.47 -19.68
N LYS A 353 33.54 51.56 -18.89
CA LYS A 353 34.60 51.91 -17.93
C LYS A 353 34.20 53.02 -16.96
N TYR A 354 34.71 52.91 -15.74
CA TYR A 354 34.62 53.91 -14.68
C TYR A 354 35.89 54.77 -14.73
N ASP A 355 35.75 56.07 -15.06
CA ASP A 355 36.84 57.03 -14.89
C ASP A 355 36.54 57.94 -13.70
N ARG A 356 37.52 58.07 -12.80
CA ARG A 356 37.42 58.88 -11.58
C ARG A 356 37.81 60.31 -11.91
N ARG A 357 36.91 61.09 -12.52
CA ARG A 357 36.82 62.56 -12.32
C ARG A 357 35.62 63.18 -13.06
N ALA A 358 35.11 64.24 -12.45
CA ALA A 358 33.90 64.99 -12.75
C ALA A 358 33.64 65.30 -14.23
N THR A 359 32.43 65.00 -14.72
CA THR A 359 31.44 65.94 -15.31
C THR A 359 30.30 65.16 -16.00
N ASN A 360 29.06 65.64 -15.83
CA ASN A 360 27.83 65.01 -16.31
C ASN A 360 27.66 65.14 -17.84
N THR A 361 27.82 64.06 -18.62
CA THR A 361 27.06 63.75 -19.87
C THR A 361 27.55 62.44 -20.53
N VAL A 362 26.65 61.57 -21.02
CA VAL A 362 26.97 60.43 -21.92
C VAL A 362 25.90 60.23 -22.99
N SER A 363 26.34 60.09 -24.25
CA SER A 363 25.61 59.74 -25.48
C SER A 363 25.94 58.32 -25.96
N ILE A 364 25.07 57.63 -26.73
CA ILE A 364 25.22 56.19 -27.02
C ILE A 364 25.00 55.77 -28.50
N SER A 365 25.79 54.78 -29.00
CA SER A 365 25.57 54.00 -30.24
C SER A 365 25.92 52.50 -30.05
N SER A 366 25.32 51.58 -30.82
CA SER A 366 25.50 50.10 -30.68
C SER A 366 25.94 49.33 -31.94
N ARG A 367 26.65 48.20 -31.71
CA ARG A 367 26.70 46.93 -32.49
C ARG A 367 27.09 45.74 -31.56
N PRO A 368 26.53 44.52 -31.72
CA PRO A 368 26.99 43.31 -31.03
C PRO A 368 27.61 42.24 -31.96
N LEU A 369 28.41 41.32 -31.41
CA LEU A 369 28.82 40.04 -32.02
C LEU A 369 28.94 38.91 -30.96
N ASN A 370 27.98 37.96 -31.03
CA ASN A 370 28.04 36.49 -30.77
C ASN A 370 28.51 35.92 -29.41
N ASN A 371 27.99 34.81 -28.86
CA ASN A 371 27.17 33.69 -29.39
C ASN A 371 26.48 32.94 -28.23
N ASN A 372 25.15 32.99 -28.09
CA ASN A 372 24.38 32.00 -27.32
C ASN A 372 23.03 31.76 -28.02
N PRO A 373 22.70 30.54 -28.52
CA PRO A 373 21.51 30.31 -29.35
C PRO A 373 20.17 30.36 -28.60
N TRP A 374 20.14 30.72 -27.31
CA TRP A 374 18.96 30.63 -26.45
C TRP A 374 18.49 31.95 -25.82
N SER A 375 19.02 33.11 -26.23
CA SER A 375 18.39 34.39 -25.85
C SER A 375 17.30 34.75 -26.86
N VAL A 376 16.05 34.35 -26.58
CA VAL A 376 14.87 34.83 -27.31
C VAL A 376 14.13 35.82 -26.41
N GLY A 377 13.89 37.02 -26.96
CA GLY A 377 13.23 38.14 -26.31
C GLY A 377 11.78 37.88 -25.91
N ALA A 378 11.31 38.73 -24.99
CA ALA A 378 10.03 38.69 -24.32
C ALA A 378 8.82 38.48 -25.25
N ALA A 379 8.15 37.35 -25.09
CA ALA A 379 6.75 37.17 -25.45
C ALA A 379 5.94 37.11 -24.16
N LYS A 380 5.14 38.14 -23.89
CA LYS A 380 4.44 38.30 -22.61
C LYS A 380 3.14 37.47 -22.50
N ASP A 381 2.78 36.70 -23.53
CA ASP A 381 1.50 35.98 -23.61
C ASP A 381 1.60 34.56 -24.22
N SER A 382 2.73 33.84 -24.04
CA SER A 382 2.82 32.43 -24.45
C SER A 382 2.98 31.49 -23.26
N ASP A 383 2.04 30.55 -23.13
CA ASP A 383 1.92 29.48 -22.13
C ASP A 383 3.09 28.45 -22.09
N GLU A 384 4.24 28.76 -22.70
CA GLU A 384 5.37 27.84 -22.85
C GLU A 384 6.72 28.53 -22.61
N SER A 385 7.17 28.58 -21.35
CA SER A 385 8.61 28.69 -21.04
C SER A 385 8.96 27.83 -19.81
N ILE A 386 9.80 26.82 -20.01
CA ILE A 386 10.27 25.86 -18.97
C ILE A 386 11.63 26.25 -18.37
N LEU A 387 12.19 27.42 -18.69
CA LEU A 387 13.48 27.84 -18.13
C LEU A 387 13.32 28.54 -16.77
N PRO A 388 14.17 28.25 -15.77
CA PRO A 388 14.15 28.94 -14.50
C PRO A 388 14.68 30.37 -14.65
N LEU A 389 13.94 31.31 -14.06
CA LEU A 389 14.31 32.71 -13.89
C LEU A 389 15.70 32.78 -13.22
N HIS A 390 16.65 33.50 -13.82
CA HIS A 390 17.92 33.82 -13.17
C HIS A 390 17.72 34.90 -12.11
N ASN A 391 18.39 34.69 -10.97
CA ASN A 391 18.39 35.52 -9.77
C ASN A 391 18.50 37.02 -10.06
N VAL A 392 17.51 37.78 -9.59
CA VAL A 392 17.70 39.18 -9.23
C VAL A 392 18.12 39.19 -7.76
N GLU A 393 19.37 39.54 -7.49
CA GLU A 393 19.81 39.89 -6.13
C GLU A 393 19.07 41.16 -5.70
N GLU A 394 18.30 41.07 -4.62
CA GLU A 394 17.72 42.22 -3.94
C GLU A 394 18.83 43.08 -3.33
N LYS A 395 18.96 44.31 -3.83
CA LYS A 395 19.53 45.41 -3.05
C LYS A 395 18.51 46.54 -2.95
N GLY A 396 17.91 46.62 -1.77
CA GLY A 396 17.82 47.84 -0.95
C GLY A 396 17.20 49.10 -1.54
N ASN A 397 16.11 49.51 -0.89
CA ASN A 397 15.54 50.87 -0.79
C ASN A 397 14.77 51.39 -2.00
N GLY A 398 13.45 51.17 -1.97
CA GLY A 398 12.46 51.92 -2.72
C GLY A 398 11.07 51.74 -2.09
N ILE A 399 10.60 52.76 -1.37
CA ILE A 399 9.23 52.84 -0.86
C ILE A 399 8.27 52.89 -2.04
N VAL A 400 7.33 51.95 -2.12
CA VAL A 400 6.18 52.02 -3.02
C VAL A 400 4.93 51.73 -2.20
N VAL A 401 4.08 52.74 -2.08
CA VAL A 401 2.73 52.66 -1.51
C VAL A 401 1.79 52.18 -2.63
N THR A 402 1.15 51.03 -2.43
CA THR A 402 0.02 50.59 -3.25
C THR A 402 -1.14 50.18 -2.35
N ARG A 403 -2.30 50.77 -2.63
CA ARG A 403 -3.60 50.61 -1.95
C ARG A 403 -4.00 49.14 -1.78
N ASP A 404 -4.59 48.89 -0.62
CA ASP A 404 -5.14 47.62 -0.15
C ASP A 404 -6.06 46.91 -1.14
N TYR A 405 -5.73 45.64 -1.39
CA TYR A 405 -6.69 44.53 -1.37
C TYR A 405 -6.00 43.36 -0.65
N SER A 406 -6.01 43.43 0.67
CA SER A 406 -5.53 42.38 1.57
C SER A 406 -6.52 41.22 1.64
N TYR A 407 -6.15 40.07 1.05
CA TYR A 407 -6.56 38.77 1.57
C TYR A 407 -5.40 38.26 2.46
N PRO A 408 -5.59 38.10 3.78
CA PRO A 408 -4.50 37.79 4.69
C PRO A 408 -4.29 36.27 4.76
N ILE A 409 -3.40 35.71 3.94
CA ILE A 409 -2.98 34.30 4.10
C ILE A 409 -1.77 34.18 5.05
N THR A 410 -1.06 35.27 5.32
CA THR A 410 0.07 35.27 6.27
C THR A 410 -0.31 35.67 7.71
N ASP A 411 -1.49 36.27 7.91
CA ASP A 411 -1.96 36.71 9.25
C ASP A 411 -2.91 35.68 9.93
N ILE A 412 -3.38 34.66 9.19
CA ILE A 412 -4.33 33.64 9.71
C ILE A 412 -3.60 32.47 10.43
N LEU A 413 -2.32 32.22 10.13
CA LEU A 413 -1.56 31.19 10.85
C LEU A 413 -1.02 31.68 12.21
N TYR A 414 -0.84 32.98 12.40
CA TYR A 414 -0.36 33.53 13.67
C TYR A 414 -1.48 34.04 14.60
N ARG A 415 -2.68 34.36 14.09
CA ARG A 415 -3.80 34.89 14.92
C ARG A 415 -4.77 33.87 15.49
N LYS A 416 -4.69 32.58 15.12
CA LYS A 416 -5.63 31.56 15.65
C LYS A 416 -5.26 30.97 17.01
N HIS A 417 -4.10 31.31 17.57
CA HIS A 417 -3.72 30.90 18.91
C HIS A 417 -3.34 32.12 19.77
N PRO A 418 -4.30 32.75 20.47
CA PRO A 418 -4.00 33.81 21.44
C PRO A 418 -3.12 33.36 22.61
N TYR A 419 -2.77 32.07 22.70
CA TYR A 419 -1.97 31.49 23.80
C TYR A 419 -0.45 31.55 23.60
N TYR A 420 0.07 31.87 22.41
CA TYR A 420 1.51 31.82 22.12
C TYR A 420 2.22 33.18 22.05
N LEU A 421 1.50 34.30 22.22
CA LEU A 421 2.05 35.65 22.01
C LEU A 421 2.91 36.21 23.17
N ASP A 422 2.93 35.57 24.35
CA ASP A 422 3.55 36.15 25.56
C ASP A 422 4.85 35.48 26.03
N MET A 423 5.48 34.58 25.24
CA MET A 423 6.61 33.77 25.74
C MET A 423 8.01 34.23 25.36
N ALA A 424 8.16 35.13 24.39
CA ALA A 424 9.44 35.81 24.20
C ALA A 424 9.42 37.10 25.04
N PRO A 425 10.50 37.45 25.76
CA PRO A 425 10.60 38.80 26.30
C PRO A 425 10.34 39.76 25.14
N ASP A 426 9.32 40.60 25.26
CA ASP A 426 9.13 41.68 24.31
C ASP A 426 10.36 42.58 24.46
N LEU A 427 11.34 42.39 23.59
CA LEU A 427 12.58 43.16 23.61
C LEU A 427 12.31 44.66 23.38
N ASN A 428 11.09 45.02 22.93
CA ASN A 428 10.64 46.41 22.83
C ASN A 428 10.04 46.95 24.15
N SER A 429 9.71 46.07 25.11
CA SER A 429 9.21 46.44 26.45
C SER A 429 10.33 46.70 27.47
N VAL A 430 11.57 46.28 27.17
CA VAL A 430 12.74 46.54 28.00
C VAL A 430 13.15 48.01 27.81
N GLY A 431 13.10 48.80 28.89
CA GLY A 431 13.52 50.20 28.86
C GLY A 431 14.97 50.35 28.38
N LYS A 432 15.31 51.48 27.76
CA LYS A 432 16.66 51.75 27.20
C LYS A 432 17.83 51.52 28.17
N ASP A 433 17.57 51.53 29.48
CA ASP A 433 18.54 51.35 30.56
C ASP A 433 18.27 50.11 31.45
N GLU A 434 17.23 49.32 31.15
CA GLU A 434 16.92 48.09 31.87
C GLU A 434 17.65 46.90 31.23
N ARG A 435 18.20 46.01 32.07
CA ARG A 435 18.74 44.73 31.63
C ARG A 435 17.76 43.64 32.02
N TRP A 436 17.40 42.79 31.06
CA TRP A 436 16.65 41.58 31.32
C TRP A 436 17.46 40.65 32.23
N ASP A 437 16.82 40.07 33.25
CA ASP A 437 17.46 39.09 34.11
C ASP A 437 17.56 37.74 33.38
N TYR A 438 18.78 37.35 33.00
CA TYR A 438 19.06 36.05 32.39
C TYR A 438 19.61 35.03 33.40
N THR A 439 19.72 35.41 34.67
CA THR A 439 20.43 34.65 35.70
C THR A 439 19.51 33.92 36.66
N THR A 440 18.30 34.44 36.88
CA THR A 440 17.30 33.80 37.76
C THR A 440 16.38 32.88 36.94
N PRO A 441 16.23 31.59 37.30
CA PRO A 441 15.21 30.72 36.72
C PRO A 441 13.81 31.33 36.81
N GLY A 442 12.99 31.20 35.77
CA GLY A 442 11.62 31.72 35.78
C GLY A 442 11.48 33.21 35.51
N SER A 443 12.58 33.96 35.43
CA SER A 443 12.60 35.41 35.12
C SER A 443 11.87 35.78 33.82
N SER A 444 11.73 34.82 32.89
CA SER A 444 10.95 34.97 31.66
C SER A 444 9.51 34.50 31.72
N GLY A 445 8.99 34.22 32.91
CA GLY A 445 7.62 33.73 33.11
C GLY A 445 7.46 32.23 32.77
N TYR A 446 8.56 31.51 32.56
CA TYR A 446 8.58 30.08 32.33
C TYR A 446 9.65 29.40 33.19
N ASP A 447 9.22 28.49 34.04
CA ASP A 447 10.07 27.60 34.82
C ASP A 447 10.10 26.20 34.17
N VAL A 448 11.30 25.65 34.03
CA VAL A 448 11.50 24.30 33.50
C VAL A 448 11.07 23.29 34.58
N PRO A 449 10.16 22.35 34.26
CA PRO A 449 9.74 21.35 35.24
C PRO A 449 10.87 20.35 35.55
N ASP A 450 10.98 19.90 36.81
CA ASP A 450 11.89 18.81 37.19
C ASP A 450 11.26 17.45 36.88
N ILE A 451 11.27 17.11 35.59
CA ILE A 451 10.84 15.81 35.07
C ILE A 451 11.97 15.15 34.30
N VAL A 452 11.91 13.82 34.16
CA VAL A 452 12.85 13.03 33.38
C VAL A 452 12.27 12.80 31.98
N TYR A 453 13.05 13.10 30.95
CA TYR A 453 12.61 12.92 29.57
C TYR A 453 12.28 11.46 29.29
N ASN A 454 11.11 11.22 28.70
CA ASN A 454 10.60 9.90 28.32
C ASN A 454 10.35 8.93 29.49
N ASP A 455 10.22 9.45 30.72
CA ASP A 455 9.79 8.66 31.87
C ASP A 455 8.25 8.62 31.95
N PRO A 456 7.60 7.44 31.78
CA PRO A 456 6.13 7.33 31.81
C PRO A 456 5.52 7.68 33.18
N SER A 457 6.30 7.68 34.27
CA SER A 457 5.82 8.04 35.60
C SER A 457 5.47 9.53 35.73
N THR A 458 6.03 10.38 34.87
CA THR A 458 5.86 11.85 34.90
C THR A 458 4.44 12.30 34.55
N ARG A 459 3.67 11.45 33.88
CA ARG A 459 2.26 11.72 33.57
C ARG A 459 1.43 10.45 33.58
N LYS A 460 0.48 10.41 34.52
CA LYS A 460 -0.59 9.41 34.53
C LYS A 460 -1.64 9.75 33.48
N LEU A 461 -2.08 8.76 32.72
CA LEU A 461 -3.22 8.89 31.79
C LEU A 461 -4.36 7.97 32.21
N LYS A 462 -5.60 8.45 32.07
CA LYS A 462 -6.80 7.60 32.14
C LYS A 462 -7.34 7.36 30.73
N VAL A 463 -7.42 6.10 30.36
CA VAL A 463 -7.90 5.64 29.05
C VAL A 463 -9.23 4.92 29.27
N LEU A 464 -10.30 5.41 28.63
CA LEU A 464 -11.62 4.78 28.70
C LEU A 464 -11.96 4.14 27.37
N THR A 465 -12.26 2.85 27.38
CA THR A 465 -12.72 2.10 26.20
C THR A 465 -14.21 1.79 26.33
N ILE A 466 -14.94 1.94 25.22
CA ILE A 466 -16.36 1.60 25.15
C ILE A 466 -16.50 0.29 24.36
N GLY A 467 -16.90 -0.78 25.04
CA GLY A 467 -17.13 -2.12 24.48
C GLY A 467 -16.04 -3.13 24.81
N ALA A 468 -16.46 -4.33 25.22
CA ALA A 468 -15.63 -5.50 25.54
C ALA A 468 -15.81 -6.63 24.49
N GLY A 469 -15.92 -6.24 23.22
CA GLY A 469 -15.78 -7.15 22.07
C GLY A 469 -14.32 -7.45 21.74
N LEU A 470 -14.09 -8.03 20.55
CA LEU A 470 -12.75 -8.41 20.09
C LEU A 470 -11.73 -7.25 20.16
N SER A 471 -12.12 -6.05 19.73
CA SER A 471 -11.28 -4.84 19.77
C SER A 471 -10.93 -4.41 21.20
N GLY A 472 -11.90 -4.40 22.12
CA GLY A 472 -11.68 -3.99 23.51
C GLY A 472 -10.77 -4.97 24.27
N ILE A 473 -10.94 -6.27 24.04
CA ILE A 473 -10.08 -7.33 24.62
C ILE A 473 -8.64 -7.19 24.10
N GLN A 474 -8.48 -7.00 22.79
CA GLN A 474 -7.16 -6.82 22.16
C GLN A 474 -6.46 -5.58 22.69
N LEU A 475 -7.18 -4.48 22.85
CA LEU A 475 -6.66 -3.23 23.38
C LEU A 475 -6.25 -3.36 24.86
N ALA A 476 -7.03 -4.06 25.69
CA ALA A 476 -6.68 -4.33 27.09
C ALA A 476 -5.34 -5.07 27.19
N TYR A 477 -5.13 -6.08 26.35
CA TYR A 477 -3.86 -6.80 26.28
C TYR A 477 -2.70 -5.87 25.90
N GLN A 478 -2.88 -5.07 24.84
CA GLN A 478 -1.85 -4.17 24.31
C GLN A 478 -1.46 -3.08 25.32
N ILE A 479 -2.45 -2.44 25.98
CA ILE A 479 -2.18 -1.44 27.02
C ILE A 479 -1.49 -2.09 28.23
N GLN A 480 -1.98 -3.25 28.71
CA GLN A 480 -1.36 -3.97 29.83
C GLN A 480 0.10 -4.34 29.55
N LYS A 481 0.43 -4.70 28.30
CA LYS A 481 1.77 -5.16 27.93
C LYS A 481 2.75 -4.04 27.63
N HIS A 482 2.27 -2.91 27.11
CA HIS A 482 3.15 -1.92 26.51
C HIS A 482 3.05 -0.52 27.12
N CYS A 483 2.11 -0.27 28.02
CA CYS A 483 1.94 1.03 28.66
C CYS A 483 2.15 0.94 30.18
N GLU A 484 2.79 1.97 30.73
CA GLU A 484 3.02 2.15 32.16
C GLU A 484 2.32 3.40 32.65
N ASN A 485 1.96 3.45 33.93
CA ASN A 485 1.27 4.60 34.53
C ASN A 485 -0.03 4.99 33.79
N VAL A 486 -0.76 3.98 33.29
CA VAL A 486 -2.05 4.15 32.62
C VAL A 486 -3.15 3.49 33.45
N GLU A 487 -4.19 4.24 33.76
CA GLU A 487 -5.45 3.72 34.29
C GLU A 487 -6.37 3.39 33.12
N HIS A 488 -6.52 2.10 32.81
CA HIS A 488 -7.40 1.63 31.75
C HIS A 488 -8.72 1.12 32.32
N VAL A 489 -9.84 1.58 31.78
CA VAL A 489 -11.18 1.09 32.11
C VAL A 489 -11.97 0.81 30.83
N ILE A 490 -12.77 -0.25 30.85
CA ILE A 490 -13.64 -0.69 29.76
C ILE A 490 -15.06 -0.81 30.29
N TYR A 491 -16.01 -0.15 29.63
CA TYR A 491 -17.43 -0.27 29.93
C TYR A 491 -18.15 -1.06 28.83
N GLU A 492 -18.89 -2.09 29.23
CA GLU A 492 -19.64 -2.99 28.34
C GLU A 492 -21.12 -2.99 28.76
N LYS A 493 -22.01 -2.71 27.80
CA LYS A 493 -23.46 -2.65 28.05
C LYS A 493 -24.04 -4.02 28.36
N ASN A 494 -23.45 -5.07 27.80
CA ASN A 494 -23.92 -6.43 27.97
C ASN A 494 -23.43 -7.02 29.30
N ALA A 495 -24.04 -8.12 29.74
CA ALA A 495 -23.68 -8.80 30.97
C ALA A 495 -22.33 -9.56 30.89
N GLU A 496 -21.80 -9.76 29.67
CA GLU A 496 -20.59 -10.52 29.43
C GLU A 496 -19.83 -10.00 28.20
N ILE A 497 -18.59 -10.47 28.03
CA ILE A 497 -17.73 -10.20 26.86
C ILE A 497 -18.23 -10.92 25.60
N GLY A 498 -17.81 -10.39 24.44
CA GLY A 498 -17.98 -11.04 23.14
C GLY A 498 -18.55 -10.12 22.06
N GLY A 499 -19.19 -9.00 22.43
CA GLY A 499 -19.76 -8.04 21.49
C GLY A 499 -20.74 -8.70 20.53
N THR A 500 -20.49 -8.61 19.22
CA THR A 500 -21.29 -9.28 18.17
C THR A 500 -21.49 -10.77 18.44
N TRP A 501 -20.46 -11.45 18.95
CA TRP A 501 -20.50 -12.88 19.28
C TRP A 501 -21.18 -13.19 20.60
N LEU A 502 -21.62 -12.19 21.36
CA LEU A 502 -22.57 -12.33 22.46
C LEU A 502 -24.01 -12.05 22.00
N GLU A 503 -24.21 -10.98 21.25
CA GLU A 503 -25.55 -10.50 20.89
C GLU A 503 -26.24 -11.34 19.82
N ASN A 504 -25.51 -11.79 18.80
CA ASN A 504 -26.11 -12.54 17.69
C ASN A 504 -26.18 -14.03 18.05
N ARG A 505 -27.42 -14.53 18.23
CA ARG A 505 -27.72 -15.89 18.69
C ARG A 505 -28.64 -16.68 17.76
N TYR A 506 -28.92 -16.16 16.57
CA TYR A 506 -29.77 -16.85 15.60
C TYR A 506 -29.17 -18.21 15.18
N PRO A 507 -30.01 -19.18 14.76
CA PRO A 507 -29.58 -20.52 14.37
C PRO A 507 -28.51 -20.47 13.28
N GLY A 508 -27.39 -21.18 13.50
CA GLY A 508 -26.30 -21.22 12.53
C GLY A 508 -25.38 -19.98 12.50
N CYS A 509 -25.55 -19.02 13.42
CA CYS A 509 -24.66 -17.86 13.52
C CYS A 509 -23.19 -18.29 13.63
N ALA A 510 -22.39 -17.92 12.64
CA ALA A 510 -20.99 -18.31 12.52
C ALA A 510 -20.16 -17.20 11.85
N CYS A 511 -18.85 -17.24 12.06
CA CYS A 511 -17.94 -16.38 11.31
C CYS A 511 -17.87 -16.81 9.84
N ASP A 512 -17.84 -15.83 8.94
CA ASP A 512 -17.64 -16.02 7.50
C ASP A 512 -16.15 -16.04 7.11
N VAL A 513 -15.26 -15.77 8.07
CA VAL A 513 -13.81 -15.96 7.98
C VAL A 513 -13.44 -17.25 8.74
N PRO A 514 -12.54 -18.10 8.23
CA PRO A 514 -12.15 -19.31 8.93
C PRO A 514 -11.49 -19.02 10.27
N SER A 515 -11.77 -19.85 11.27
CA SER A 515 -11.48 -19.60 12.69
C SER A 515 -9.99 -19.41 12.98
N HIS A 516 -9.10 -20.11 12.27
CA HIS A 516 -7.65 -19.96 12.43
C HIS A 516 -7.10 -18.64 11.84
N ALA A 517 -7.85 -17.95 10.97
CA ALA A 517 -7.57 -16.59 10.51
C ALA A 517 -8.30 -15.52 11.37
N TYR A 518 -9.51 -15.83 11.85
CA TYR A 518 -10.27 -14.99 12.76
C TYR A 518 -9.89 -15.24 14.23
N THR A 519 -8.64 -14.93 14.58
CA THR A 519 -8.09 -15.13 15.92
C THR A 519 -7.21 -13.94 16.33
N LEU A 520 -7.03 -13.73 17.64
CA LEU A 520 -6.10 -12.72 18.14
C LEU A 520 -4.67 -13.20 17.89
N ASN A 521 -3.86 -12.36 17.25
CA ASN A 521 -2.52 -12.68 16.77
C ASN A 521 -1.56 -13.17 17.86
N PHE A 522 -1.75 -12.71 19.10
CA PHE A 522 -0.95 -13.12 20.27
C PHE A 522 -1.50 -14.37 20.98
N ALA A 523 -2.64 -14.90 20.55
CA ALA A 523 -3.36 -15.99 21.20
C ALA A 523 -4.01 -16.93 20.17
N LEU A 524 -3.22 -17.50 19.27
CA LEU A 524 -3.70 -18.52 18.32
C LEU A 524 -4.33 -19.70 19.08
N ASN A 525 -5.48 -20.17 18.60
CA ASN A 525 -6.23 -21.23 19.26
C ASN A 525 -6.08 -22.58 18.53
N PRO A 526 -5.42 -23.59 19.12
CA PRO A 526 -5.38 -24.94 18.56
C PRO A 526 -6.72 -25.69 18.73
N ASP A 527 -7.61 -25.22 19.61
CA ASP A 527 -8.82 -25.94 20.01
C ASP A 527 -10.06 -25.57 19.18
N TRP A 528 -9.91 -24.90 18.04
CA TRP A 528 -11.06 -24.59 17.19
C TRP A 528 -11.77 -25.88 16.77
N PRO A 529 -13.09 -26.01 16.97
CA PRO A 529 -13.79 -27.24 16.66
C PRO A 529 -14.03 -27.44 15.16
N ARG A 530 -14.05 -26.36 14.38
CA ARG A 530 -14.35 -26.40 12.95
C ARG A 530 -13.77 -25.23 12.19
N PHE A 531 -13.77 -25.35 10.86
CA PHE A 531 -13.22 -24.36 9.94
C PHE A 531 -13.90 -22.99 10.12
N PHE A 532 -15.24 -22.91 10.10
CA PHE A 532 -16.05 -21.73 10.43
C PHE A 532 -16.81 -21.94 11.74
N SER A 533 -16.24 -21.45 12.84
CA SER A 533 -16.78 -21.64 14.19
C SER A 533 -18.06 -20.83 14.44
N HIS A 534 -18.94 -21.40 15.28
CA HIS A 534 -20.18 -20.73 15.68
C HIS A 534 -19.89 -19.62 16.69
N ALA A 535 -20.86 -18.71 16.87
CA ALA A 535 -20.72 -17.58 17.79
C ALA A 535 -20.32 -18.01 19.22
N THR A 536 -20.84 -19.14 19.71
CA THR A 536 -20.54 -19.70 21.04
C THR A 536 -19.09 -20.15 21.19
N ASP A 537 -18.51 -20.76 20.15
CA ASP A 537 -17.10 -21.21 20.17
C ASP A 537 -16.15 -20.00 20.15
N ILE A 538 -16.49 -18.97 19.39
CA ILE A 538 -15.72 -17.72 19.35
C ILE A 538 -15.79 -17.01 20.69
N GLN A 539 -16.98 -16.94 21.31
CA GLN A 539 -17.12 -16.38 22.66
C GLN A 539 -16.31 -17.19 23.69
N LYS A 540 -16.36 -18.53 23.63
CA LYS A 540 -15.56 -19.41 24.51
C LYS A 540 -14.06 -19.16 24.36
N TYR A 541 -13.57 -18.98 23.13
CA TYR A 541 -12.20 -18.59 22.86
C TYR A 541 -11.86 -17.23 23.50
N LEU A 542 -12.70 -16.20 23.31
CA LEU A 542 -12.46 -14.88 23.88
C LEU A 542 -12.48 -14.89 25.43
N LEU A 543 -13.37 -15.68 26.04
CA LEU A 543 -13.40 -15.89 27.49
C LEU A 543 -12.07 -16.47 27.99
N LYS A 544 -11.56 -17.52 27.31
CA LYS A 544 -10.26 -18.13 27.62
C LYS A 544 -9.12 -17.10 27.53
N VAL A 545 -9.11 -16.24 26.51
CA VAL A 545 -8.10 -15.17 26.37
C VAL A 545 -8.18 -14.18 27.54
N VAL A 546 -9.38 -13.70 27.88
CA VAL A 546 -9.60 -12.75 28.98
C VAL A 546 -9.15 -13.34 30.32
N GLU A 547 -9.41 -14.63 30.56
CA GLU A 547 -8.98 -15.36 31.75
C GLU A 547 -7.45 -15.51 31.80
N VAL A 548 -6.82 -16.04 30.74
CA VAL A 548 -5.38 -16.33 30.69
C VAL A 548 -4.52 -15.08 30.91
N PHE A 549 -4.96 -13.93 30.37
CA PHE A 549 -4.22 -12.67 30.48
C PHE A 549 -4.74 -11.73 31.57
N ASP A 550 -5.66 -12.21 32.42
CA ASP A 550 -6.27 -11.45 33.53
C ASP A 550 -6.80 -10.07 33.09
N LEU A 551 -7.52 -10.04 31.95
CA LEU A 551 -8.01 -8.79 31.35
C LEU A 551 -9.36 -8.34 31.90
N ARG A 552 -10.08 -9.24 32.59
CA ARG A 552 -11.42 -8.95 33.14
C ARG A 552 -11.40 -7.81 34.16
N LYS A 553 -10.28 -7.60 34.87
CA LYS A 553 -10.12 -6.52 35.85
C LYS A 553 -10.31 -5.11 35.27
N TYR A 554 -10.16 -4.94 33.97
CA TYR A 554 -10.38 -3.66 33.28
C TYR A 554 -11.86 -3.44 32.91
N MET A 555 -12.71 -4.46 33.01
CA MET A 555 -14.05 -4.48 32.40
C MET A 555 -15.16 -4.33 33.45
N THR A 556 -16.07 -3.39 33.19
CA THR A 556 -17.32 -3.21 33.97
C THR A 556 -18.52 -3.48 33.07
N PHE A 557 -19.31 -4.49 33.45
CA PHE A 557 -20.45 -4.99 32.66
C PHE A 557 -21.77 -4.34 33.04
N ASN A 558 -22.80 -4.63 32.25
CA ASN A 558 -24.14 -4.06 32.37
C ASN A 558 -24.13 -2.52 32.43
N THR A 559 -23.12 -1.89 31.82
CA THR A 559 -22.88 -0.45 31.91
C THR A 559 -22.88 0.15 30.52
N GLU A 560 -23.93 0.88 30.19
CA GLU A 560 -24.03 1.62 28.94
C GLU A 560 -23.45 3.03 29.08
N VAL A 561 -22.81 3.52 28.01
CA VAL A 561 -22.43 4.93 27.89
C VAL A 561 -23.62 5.69 27.32
N VAL A 562 -24.09 6.72 28.04
CA VAL A 562 -25.27 7.51 27.65
C VAL A 562 -24.91 8.84 27.00
N ARG A 563 -23.71 9.37 27.27
CA ARG A 563 -23.22 10.65 26.73
C ARG A 563 -21.71 10.74 26.87
N SER A 564 -21.05 11.39 25.91
CA SER A 564 -19.65 11.80 26.04
C SER A 564 -19.48 13.24 25.60
N GLU A 565 -18.80 14.05 26.40
CA GLU A 565 -18.64 15.49 26.16
C GLU A 565 -17.21 15.96 26.47
N TRP A 566 -16.57 16.57 25.49
CA TRP A 566 -15.23 17.12 25.61
C TRP A 566 -15.21 18.38 26.47
N GLN A 567 -14.28 18.41 27.42
CA GLN A 567 -14.04 19.53 28.32
C GLN A 567 -12.78 20.28 27.87
N ASN A 568 -12.95 21.44 27.21
CA ASN A 568 -11.84 22.21 26.64
C ASN A 568 -10.80 22.64 27.69
N ASP A 569 -11.24 23.06 28.87
CA ASP A 569 -10.35 23.60 29.89
C ASP A 569 -9.42 22.52 30.45
N SER A 570 -9.97 21.36 30.83
CA SER A 570 -9.20 20.24 31.37
C SER A 570 -8.50 19.40 30.29
N GLY A 571 -8.98 19.44 29.04
CA GLY A 571 -8.49 18.58 27.97
C GLY A 571 -8.87 17.11 28.15
N LYS A 572 -10.08 16.86 28.67
CA LYS A 572 -10.58 15.52 28.99
C LYS A 572 -11.98 15.30 28.44
N TRP A 573 -12.34 14.04 28.25
CA TRP A 573 -13.72 13.63 28.02
C TRP A 573 -14.42 13.40 29.35
N LYS A 574 -15.61 13.98 29.49
CA LYS A 574 -16.60 13.61 30.51
C LYS A 574 -17.56 12.58 29.92
N VAL A 575 -17.64 11.40 30.50
CA VAL A 575 -18.41 10.25 30.01
C VAL A 575 -19.47 9.88 31.04
N SER A 576 -20.74 10.07 30.69
CA SER A 576 -21.87 9.68 31.54
C SER A 576 -22.21 8.21 31.30
N LEU A 577 -22.34 7.46 32.39
CA LEU A 577 -22.54 6.01 32.41
C LEU A 577 -23.84 5.67 33.12
N ARG A 578 -24.51 4.62 32.66
CA ARG A 578 -25.65 4.00 33.34
C ARG A 578 -25.41 2.51 33.49
N GLN A 579 -25.39 2.03 34.73
CA GLN A 579 -25.30 0.61 35.04
C GLN A 579 -26.67 0.06 35.45
N SER A 580 -27.07 -1.05 34.83
CA SER A 580 -28.31 -1.76 35.14
C SER A 580 -28.03 -2.96 36.03
N SER A 581 -28.78 -3.08 37.13
CA SER A 581 -28.78 -4.26 37.99
C SER A 581 -29.73 -5.34 37.45
N PRO A 582 -29.47 -6.64 37.68
CA PRO A 582 -30.45 -7.70 37.46
C PRO A 582 -31.79 -7.48 38.18
N SER A 583 -31.81 -6.69 39.27
CA SER A 583 -33.03 -6.31 40.01
C SER A 583 -33.85 -5.19 39.34
N GLY A 584 -33.36 -4.60 38.25
CA GLY A 584 -34.01 -3.49 37.53
C GLY A 584 -33.67 -2.09 38.03
N GLU A 585 -32.87 -1.95 39.09
CA GLU A 585 -32.35 -0.65 39.54
C GLU A 585 -31.23 -0.15 38.61
N SER A 586 -31.21 1.16 38.32
CA SER A 586 -30.17 1.81 37.52
C SER A 586 -29.33 2.78 38.36
N LYS A 587 -28.02 2.73 38.16
CA LYS A 587 -27.06 3.65 38.76
C LYS A 587 -26.42 4.51 37.66
N GLU A 588 -26.45 5.82 37.81
CA GLU A 588 -25.79 6.75 36.89
C GLU A 588 -24.63 7.48 37.57
N TRP A 589 -23.54 7.68 36.84
CA TRP A 589 -22.41 8.51 37.28
C TRP A 589 -21.62 9.02 36.08
N ASP A 590 -20.74 10.00 36.33
CA ASP A 590 -19.83 10.54 35.33
C ASP A 590 -18.40 10.05 35.61
N GLU A 591 -17.67 9.73 34.54
CA GLU A 591 -16.24 9.47 34.55
C GLU A 591 -15.50 10.52 33.71
N GLU A 592 -14.23 10.74 34.01
CA GLU A 592 -13.34 11.55 33.17
C GLU A 592 -12.20 10.70 32.61
N CYS A 593 -11.80 10.95 31.36
CA CYS A 593 -10.64 10.30 30.77
C CYS A 593 -9.85 11.23 29.84
N ASP A 594 -8.54 11.00 29.75
CA ASP A 594 -7.65 11.74 28.85
C ASP A 594 -7.81 11.27 27.39
N LEU A 595 -8.10 9.98 27.18
CA LEU A 595 -8.25 9.35 25.86
C LEU A 595 -9.51 8.47 25.84
N LEU A 596 -10.38 8.70 24.86
CA LEU A 596 -11.62 7.95 24.66
C LEU A 596 -11.51 7.03 23.43
N LEU A 597 -11.65 5.72 23.65
CA LEU A 597 -11.48 4.68 22.64
C LEU A 597 -12.81 3.97 22.36
N CYS A 598 -13.38 4.20 21.18
CA CYS A 598 -14.69 3.65 20.79
C CYS A 598 -14.54 2.30 20.08
N ALA A 599 -14.75 1.22 20.84
CA ALA A 599 -14.71 -0.17 20.38
C ALA A 599 -16.14 -0.78 20.29
N THR A 600 -17.14 0.03 19.92
CA THR A 600 -18.57 -0.33 20.00
C THR A 600 -19.06 -1.29 18.91
N GLY A 601 -18.26 -1.48 17.85
CA GLY A 601 -18.65 -2.20 16.65
C GLY A 601 -19.69 -1.48 15.79
N ILE A 602 -19.87 -1.95 14.55
CA ILE A 602 -20.83 -1.42 13.57
C ILE A 602 -21.96 -2.41 13.21
N LEU A 603 -21.77 -3.72 13.43
CA LEU A 603 -22.72 -4.79 13.08
C LEU A 603 -23.41 -5.39 14.31
N ASN A 604 -23.95 -4.51 15.15
CA ASN A 604 -24.62 -4.88 16.40
C ASN A 604 -25.71 -3.87 16.80
N ASN A 605 -25.94 -2.81 16.01
CA ASN A 605 -27.06 -1.89 16.21
C ASN A 605 -28.18 -2.25 15.23
N TYR A 606 -29.16 -3.07 15.61
CA TYR A 606 -30.23 -3.45 14.69
C TYR A 606 -31.39 -2.45 14.72
N LYS A 607 -32.20 -2.46 13.66
CA LYS A 607 -33.49 -1.73 13.60
C LYS A 607 -34.55 -2.67 13.05
N TRP A 608 -35.76 -2.57 13.61
CA TRP A 608 -36.92 -3.23 13.02
C TRP A 608 -37.15 -2.68 11.60
N PRO A 609 -37.47 -3.55 10.63
CA PRO A 609 -37.77 -3.10 9.28
C PRO A 609 -39.06 -2.28 9.30
N GLN A 610 -39.07 -1.18 8.54
CA GLN A 610 -40.24 -0.31 8.39
C GLN A 610 -41.24 -0.93 7.41
N ILE A 611 -41.89 -2.03 7.83
CA ILE A 611 -42.92 -2.73 7.06
C ILE A 611 -44.28 -2.39 7.66
N LYS A 612 -45.22 -2.00 6.80
CA LYS A 612 -46.58 -1.65 7.22
C LYS A 612 -47.23 -2.85 7.91
N GLY A 613 -47.82 -2.63 9.09
CA GLY A 613 -48.62 -3.64 9.78
C GLY A 613 -47.83 -4.68 10.58
N ILE A 614 -46.51 -4.53 10.74
CA ILE A 614 -45.68 -5.43 11.56
C ILE A 614 -46.19 -5.53 13.01
N GLU A 615 -46.74 -4.45 13.54
CA GLU A 615 -47.33 -4.36 14.88
C GLU A 615 -48.70 -5.05 15.01
N LYS A 616 -49.33 -5.42 13.89
CA LYS A 616 -50.66 -6.06 13.85
C LYS A 616 -50.59 -7.57 13.74
N PHE A 617 -49.41 -8.12 13.45
CA PHE A 617 -49.21 -9.55 13.32
C PHE A 617 -49.48 -10.24 14.66
N LYS A 618 -50.34 -11.26 14.65
CA LYS A 618 -50.72 -12.00 15.87
C LYS A 618 -49.72 -13.10 16.23
N GLY A 619 -48.93 -13.54 15.26
CA GLY A 619 -47.88 -14.54 15.45
C GLY A 619 -46.59 -13.93 16.01
N ARG A 620 -45.50 -14.70 15.96
CA ARG A 620 -44.20 -14.27 16.49
C ARG A 620 -43.44 -13.43 15.46
N VAL A 621 -42.84 -12.32 15.90
CA VAL A 621 -41.91 -11.53 15.06
C VAL A 621 -40.53 -11.55 15.72
N VAL A 622 -39.53 -12.03 14.99
CA VAL A 622 -38.16 -12.21 15.49
C VAL A 622 -37.20 -11.42 14.61
N HIS A 623 -36.20 -10.77 15.20
CA HIS A 623 -35.08 -10.20 14.46
C HIS A 623 -33.82 -11.03 14.73
N THR A 624 -33.02 -11.34 13.70
CA THR A 624 -31.85 -12.23 13.86
C THR A 624 -30.83 -11.71 14.87
N ALA A 625 -30.68 -10.38 14.98
CA ALA A 625 -29.77 -9.73 15.94
C ALA A 625 -30.17 -9.84 17.43
N VAL A 626 -31.40 -10.26 17.74
CA VAL A 626 -31.93 -10.46 19.10
C VAL A 626 -32.85 -11.67 19.06
N TRP A 627 -32.22 -12.83 18.84
CA TRP A 627 -32.94 -14.08 18.76
C TRP A 627 -33.47 -14.47 20.16
N PRO A 628 -34.78 -14.70 20.34
CA PRO A 628 -35.35 -15.09 21.63
C PRO A 628 -34.76 -16.42 22.11
N GLU A 629 -34.42 -16.51 23.40
CA GLU A 629 -33.89 -17.73 24.01
C GLU A 629 -34.90 -18.88 23.98
N ASP A 630 -36.20 -18.56 24.06
CA ASP A 630 -37.28 -19.54 24.04
C ASP A 630 -37.59 -20.08 22.65
N TYR A 631 -37.20 -19.39 21.57
CA TYR A 631 -37.51 -19.81 20.21
C TYR A 631 -36.41 -20.72 19.64
N GLN A 632 -36.51 -22.02 19.93
CA GLN A 632 -35.56 -23.06 19.51
C GLN A 632 -36.19 -24.04 18.49
N GLU A 633 -35.45 -25.10 18.13
CA GLU A 633 -35.83 -26.07 17.10
C GLU A 633 -37.23 -26.67 17.31
N GLU A 634 -37.55 -27.01 18.56
CA GLU A 634 -38.83 -27.58 18.93
C GLU A 634 -40.00 -26.60 18.71
N GLU A 635 -39.76 -25.30 18.91
CA GLU A 635 -40.79 -24.27 18.74
C GLU A 635 -41.06 -23.96 17.27
N TRP A 636 -40.03 -23.91 16.42
CA TRP A 636 -40.23 -23.63 15.00
C TRP A 636 -40.54 -24.86 14.15
N ALA A 637 -40.47 -26.07 14.72
CA ALA A 637 -40.75 -27.31 13.99
C ALA A 637 -42.18 -27.33 13.41
N ASP A 638 -43.15 -26.82 14.16
CA ASP A 638 -44.55 -26.78 13.73
C ASP A 638 -44.96 -25.48 13.01
N ASP A 639 -44.05 -24.50 12.94
CA ASP A 639 -44.33 -23.16 12.41
C ASP A 639 -44.21 -23.10 10.88
N ARG A 640 -45.12 -22.34 10.27
CA ARG A 640 -44.89 -21.75 8.95
C ARG A 640 -44.16 -20.43 9.16
N VAL A 641 -42.99 -20.29 8.58
CA VAL A 641 -42.07 -19.18 8.88
C VAL A 641 -41.81 -18.35 7.62
N ALA A 642 -42.02 -17.03 7.70
CA ALA A 642 -41.56 -16.09 6.68
C ALA A 642 -40.18 -15.54 7.06
N VAL A 643 -39.18 -15.68 6.19
CA VAL A 643 -37.85 -15.07 6.34
C VAL A 643 -37.72 -13.87 5.41
N ILE A 644 -37.57 -12.68 6.00
CA ILE A 644 -37.43 -11.42 5.26
C ILE A 644 -35.95 -11.06 5.12
N GLY A 645 -35.44 -11.16 3.89
CA GLY A 645 -34.08 -10.79 3.53
C GLY A 645 -33.21 -11.96 3.08
N SER A 646 -32.16 -11.63 2.33
CA SER A 646 -31.19 -12.57 1.75
C SER A 646 -29.75 -12.23 2.17
N GLY A 647 -29.56 -11.54 3.30
CA GLY A 647 -28.23 -11.23 3.84
C GLY A 647 -27.56 -12.45 4.49
N ALA A 648 -26.35 -12.26 5.04
CA ALA A 648 -25.60 -13.31 5.73
C ALA A 648 -26.42 -14.00 6.83
N SER A 649 -27.21 -13.25 7.62
CA SER A 649 -28.08 -13.82 8.65
C SER A 649 -29.12 -14.79 8.07
N SER A 650 -29.72 -14.47 6.92
CA SER A 650 -30.66 -15.38 6.24
C SER A 650 -29.95 -16.62 5.69
N ILE A 651 -28.79 -16.41 5.05
CA ILE A 651 -27.96 -17.49 4.49
C ILE A 651 -27.55 -18.52 5.54
N GLN A 652 -27.33 -18.08 6.78
CA GLN A 652 -26.97 -18.96 7.90
C GLN A 652 -28.19 -19.53 8.65
N THR A 653 -29.28 -18.77 8.77
CA THR A 653 -30.48 -19.17 9.53
C THR A 653 -31.31 -20.21 8.79
N VAL A 654 -31.59 -19.97 7.50
CA VAL A 654 -32.48 -20.82 6.69
C VAL A 654 -32.04 -22.29 6.66
N PRO A 655 -30.76 -22.65 6.44
CA PRO A 655 -30.34 -24.05 6.41
C PRO A 655 -30.49 -24.78 7.74
N LYS A 656 -30.56 -24.05 8.86
CA LYS A 656 -30.76 -24.62 10.19
C LYS A 656 -32.24 -24.77 10.53
N MET A 657 -33.09 -23.88 10.05
CA MET A 657 -34.54 -23.99 10.26
C MET A 657 -35.20 -24.98 9.30
N GLN A 658 -34.76 -25.02 8.03
CA GLN A 658 -35.41 -25.77 6.96
C GLN A 658 -35.67 -27.26 7.24
N PRO A 659 -34.77 -28.03 7.87
CA PRO A 659 -35.01 -29.46 8.07
C PRO A 659 -36.16 -29.76 9.04
N HIS A 660 -36.54 -28.80 9.89
CA HIS A 660 -37.49 -28.99 10.98
C HIS A 660 -38.76 -28.16 10.80
N ALA A 661 -38.68 -26.98 10.19
CA ALA A 661 -39.83 -26.10 10.01
C ALA A 661 -40.89 -26.71 9.07
N LYS A 662 -42.17 -26.55 9.45
CA LYS A 662 -43.31 -27.01 8.66
C LYS A 662 -43.33 -26.42 7.25
N HIS A 663 -43.03 -25.13 7.12
CA HIS A 663 -42.88 -24.45 5.84
C HIS A 663 -42.06 -23.17 5.96
N LEU A 664 -41.29 -22.80 4.93
CA LEU A 664 -40.50 -21.56 4.87
C LEU A 664 -40.83 -20.73 3.62
N ASP A 665 -41.29 -19.50 3.83
CA ASP A 665 -41.44 -18.49 2.79
C ASP A 665 -40.26 -17.50 2.85
N ILE A 666 -39.39 -17.49 1.85
CA ILE A 666 -38.18 -16.65 1.84
C ILE A 666 -38.35 -15.48 0.87
N PHE A 667 -38.33 -14.25 1.38
CA PHE A 667 -38.48 -13.03 0.57
C PHE A 667 -37.11 -12.44 0.19
N VAL A 668 -36.78 -12.52 -1.09
CA VAL A 668 -35.50 -12.12 -1.67
C VAL A 668 -35.67 -10.90 -2.57
N ARG A 669 -35.32 -9.72 -2.05
CA ARG A 669 -35.34 -8.47 -2.83
C ARG A 669 -34.15 -8.34 -3.78
N THR A 670 -32.98 -8.84 -3.39
CA THR A 670 -31.74 -8.66 -4.16
C THR A 670 -30.92 -9.93 -4.11
N ALA A 671 -30.51 -10.39 -5.29
CA ALA A 671 -29.61 -11.53 -5.51
C ALA A 671 -28.30 -11.43 -4.72
N VAL A 672 -27.64 -12.57 -4.51
CA VAL A 672 -26.40 -12.71 -3.72
C VAL A 672 -25.42 -13.61 -4.43
N TRP A 673 -24.13 -13.34 -4.28
CA TRP A 673 -23.07 -14.24 -4.72
C TRP A 673 -22.79 -15.28 -3.64
N PHE A 674 -22.85 -16.57 -4.01
CA PHE A 674 -22.42 -17.67 -3.14
C PHE A 674 -20.98 -18.05 -3.50
N VAL A 675 -20.07 -17.87 -2.55
CA VAL A 675 -18.62 -18.06 -2.79
C VAL A 675 -18.05 -19.23 -2.00
N GLN A 676 -16.92 -19.71 -2.49
CA GLN A 676 -16.00 -20.58 -1.75
C GLN A 676 -14.89 -19.70 -1.15
N ILE A 677 -14.59 -19.90 0.14
CA ILE A 677 -13.55 -19.15 0.86
C ILE A 677 -12.48 -20.13 1.35
N ALA A 678 -11.22 -19.80 1.07
CA ALA A 678 -10.02 -20.51 1.52
C ALA A 678 -10.09 -22.04 1.33
N ASP A 679 -10.37 -22.48 0.10
CA ASP A 679 -10.48 -23.90 -0.30
C ASP A 679 -11.46 -24.77 0.50
N ASN A 680 -12.39 -24.18 1.26
CA ASN A 680 -13.42 -24.95 1.95
C ASN A 680 -14.56 -25.34 0.99
N TYR A 681 -14.58 -26.61 0.56
CA TYR A 681 -15.60 -27.21 -0.31
C TYR A 681 -16.95 -27.47 0.39
N GLY A 682 -17.44 -26.50 1.18
CA GLY A 682 -18.85 -26.44 1.59
C GLY A 682 -19.27 -27.24 2.81
N GLN A 683 -18.42 -28.13 3.34
CA GLN A 683 -18.81 -29.00 4.48
C GLN A 683 -18.51 -28.42 5.86
N ASN A 684 -17.95 -27.21 5.94
CA ASN A 684 -17.49 -26.60 7.20
C ASN A 684 -16.74 -27.62 8.08
N LYS A 685 -15.63 -28.15 7.54
CA LYS A 685 -14.85 -29.25 8.12
C LYS A 685 -14.70 -29.12 9.64
N GLU A 686 -15.04 -30.16 10.37
CA GLU A 686 -14.68 -30.31 11.79
C GLU A 686 -13.23 -30.76 11.92
N TYR A 687 -12.50 -30.15 12.86
CA TYR A 687 -11.11 -30.53 13.13
C TYR A 687 -11.09 -31.76 14.02
N SER A 688 -10.36 -32.80 13.61
CA SER A 688 -10.23 -34.02 14.41
C SER A 688 -9.50 -33.74 15.73
N GLN A 689 -9.55 -34.69 16.67
CA GLN A 689 -8.79 -34.54 17.91
C GLN A 689 -7.29 -34.57 17.63
N GLU A 690 -6.86 -35.40 16.68
CA GLU A 690 -5.47 -35.53 16.23
C GLU A 690 -4.95 -34.23 15.62
N GLU A 691 -5.73 -33.55 14.77
CA GLU A 691 -5.36 -32.24 14.19
C GLU A 691 -5.20 -31.17 15.28
N ARG A 692 -6.13 -31.13 16.24
CA ARG A 692 -6.06 -30.19 17.37
C ARG A 692 -4.87 -30.47 18.28
N ASP A 693 -4.56 -31.74 18.53
CA ASP A 693 -3.39 -32.15 19.33
C ASP A 693 -2.07 -31.87 18.59
N GLU A 694 -2.03 -32.03 17.27
CA GLU A 694 -0.88 -31.62 16.45
C GLU A 694 -0.64 -30.11 16.57
N PHE A 695 -1.68 -29.28 16.41
CA PHE A 695 -1.57 -27.84 16.59
C PHE A 695 -1.16 -27.45 18.02
N ARG A 696 -1.60 -28.20 19.03
CA ARG A 696 -1.22 -27.96 20.43
C ARG A 696 0.24 -28.29 20.69
N ASN A 697 0.76 -29.36 20.09
CA ASN A 697 2.12 -29.82 20.29
C ASN A 697 3.15 -29.18 19.35
N ASP A 698 2.70 -28.59 18.24
CA ASP A 698 3.56 -27.89 17.27
C ASP A 698 2.97 -26.52 16.89
N PRO A 699 3.29 -25.45 17.66
CA PRO A 699 2.84 -24.09 17.37
C PRO A 699 3.27 -23.57 15.98
N LYS A 700 4.36 -24.11 15.38
CA LYS A 700 4.79 -23.71 14.04
C LYS A 700 3.80 -24.18 12.99
N LYS A 701 3.23 -25.39 13.16
CA LYS A 701 2.17 -25.90 12.28
C LYS A 701 0.87 -25.12 12.44
N LEU A 702 0.48 -24.81 13.68
CA LEU A 702 -0.68 -23.94 13.95
C LEU A 702 -0.53 -22.58 13.25
N LEU A 703 0.65 -21.96 13.37
CA LEU A 703 0.94 -20.69 12.72
C LEU A 703 0.96 -20.81 11.19
N ALA A 704 1.58 -21.87 10.65
CA ALA A 704 1.62 -22.10 9.20
C ALA A 704 0.21 -22.28 8.62
N HIS A 705 -0.66 -23.04 9.31
CA HIS A 705 -2.05 -23.25 8.94
C HIS A 705 -2.87 -21.95 8.98
N ALA A 706 -2.73 -21.16 10.05
CA ALA A 706 -3.36 -19.84 10.15
C ALA A 706 -2.90 -18.89 9.03
N LYS A 707 -1.59 -18.84 8.75
CA LYS A 707 -1.00 -18.02 7.69
C LYS A 707 -1.43 -18.43 6.30
N ASP A 708 -1.57 -19.74 6.04
CA ASP A 708 -2.04 -20.23 4.75
C ASP A 708 -3.46 -19.72 4.47
N ILE A 709 -4.38 -19.90 5.42
CA ILE A 709 -5.74 -19.39 5.32
C ILE A 709 -5.77 -17.86 5.13
N GLU A 710 -5.05 -17.12 5.98
CA GLU A 710 -5.01 -15.66 5.91
C GLU A 710 -4.41 -15.19 4.57
N GLY A 711 -3.40 -15.90 4.04
CA GLY A 711 -2.79 -15.65 2.74
C GLY A 711 -3.79 -15.82 1.58
N GLN A 712 -4.62 -16.85 1.62
CA GLN A 712 -5.67 -17.07 0.62
C GLN A 712 -6.72 -15.95 0.62
N ILE A 713 -7.18 -15.51 1.80
CA ILE A 713 -8.21 -14.46 1.92
C ILE A 713 -7.66 -13.10 1.48
N ASN A 714 -6.45 -12.74 1.92
CA ASN A 714 -5.78 -11.52 1.44
C ASN A 714 -5.50 -11.58 -0.07
N GLY A 715 -5.21 -12.78 -0.60
CA GLY A 715 -4.99 -13.03 -2.03
C GLY A 715 -6.17 -12.66 -2.94
N LEU A 716 -7.40 -12.55 -2.40
CA LEU A 716 -8.58 -12.11 -3.16
C LEU A 716 -8.56 -10.64 -3.57
N TRP A 717 -7.61 -9.84 -3.05
CA TRP A 717 -7.59 -8.38 -3.24
C TRP A 717 -7.72 -7.92 -4.70
N GLY A 718 -7.05 -8.60 -5.64
CA GLY A 718 -7.09 -8.25 -7.06
C GLY A 718 -8.48 -8.38 -7.71
N THR A 719 -9.40 -9.15 -7.11
CA THR A 719 -10.77 -9.34 -7.60
C THR A 719 -11.67 -8.12 -7.37
N PHE A 720 -11.32 -7.24 -6.43
CA PHE A 720 -12.16 -6.09 -6.10
C PHE A 720 -11.97 -4.88 -7.04
N TYR A 721 -11.06 -4.98 -8.01
CA TYR A 721 -10.95 -3.99 -9.09
C TYR A 721 -11.92 -4.29 -10.22
N SER A 722 -12.73 -3.30 -10.59
CA SER A 722 -13.76 -3.49 -11.62
C SER A 722 -13.11 -3.75 -12.98
N GLY A 723 -13.62 -4.75 -13.69
CA GLY A 723 -13.12 -5.15 -15.01
C GLY A 723 -11.77 -5.89 -15.02
N SER A 724 -11.18 -6.20 -13.86
CA SER A 724 -9.94 -6.99 -13.80
C SER A 724 -10.17 -8.43 -14.30
N GLU A 725 -9.12 -9.07 -14.83
CA GLU A 725 -9.21 -10.47 -15.27
C GLU A 725 -9.51 -11.42 -14.10
N ALA A 726 -8.94 -11.14 -12.92
CA ALA A 726 -9.26 -11.86 -11.69
C ALA A 726 -10.77 -11.76 -11.37
N GLN A 727 -11.36 -10.59 -11.55
CA GLN A 727 -12.77 -10.39 -11.27
C GLN A 727 -13.70 -11.08 -12.27
N LYS A 728 -13.36 -11.04 -13.56
CA LYS A 728 -14.10 -11.77 -14.60
C LYS A 728 -14.03 -13.28 -14.36
N GLY A 729 -12.82 -13.79 -14.08
CA GLY A 729 -12.60 -15.20 -13.75
C GLY A 729 -13.39 -15.64 -12.52
N ALA A 730 -13.38 -14.84 -11.45
CA ALA A 730 -14.13 -15.14 -10.24
C ALA A 730 -15.64 -15.14 -10.47
N GLN A 731 -16.18 -14.18 -11.24
CA GLN A 731 -17.60 -14.17 -11.59
C GLN A 731 -18.01 -15.38 -12.42
N GLN A 732 -17.17 -15.79 -13.38
CA GLN A 732 -17.42 -16.98 -14.17
C GLN A 732 -17.45 -18.23 -13.28
N LEU A 733 -16.41 -18.41 -12.46
CA LEU A 733 -16.30 -19.53 -11.54
C LEU A 733 -17.52 -19.65 -10.62
N PHE A 734 -17.95 -18.55 -9.99
CA PHE A 734 -19.08 -18.60 -9.07
C PHE A 734 -20.44 -18.71 -9.77
N ARG A 735 -20.59 -18.23 -11.02
CA ARG A 735 -21.79 -18.53 -11.83
C ARG A 735 -21.88 -20.03 -12.15
N GLU A 736 -20.77 -20.65 -12.53
CA GLU A 736 -20.70 -22.08 -12.80
C GLU A 736 -21.02 -22.89 -11.53
N ARG A 737 -20.45 -22.50 -10.38
CA ARG A 737 -20.77 -23.09 -9.07
C ARG A 737 -22.24 -22.95 -8.71
N MET A 738 -22.83 -21.77 -8.85
CA MET A 738 -24.24 -21.57 -8.56
C MET A 738 -25.13 -22.47 -9.44
N LYS A 739 -24.79 -22.64 -10.72
CA LYS A 739 -25.46 -23.57 -11.64
C LYS A 739 -25.24 -25.04 -11.26
N GLU A 740 -24.09 -25.36 -10.67
CA GLU A 740 -23.82 -26.70 -10.15
C GLU A 740 -24.73 -27.03 -8.95
N PHE A 741 -24.93 -26.10 -8.02
CA PHE A 741 -25.72 -26.35 -6.80
C PHE A 741 -27.22 -26.14 -6.99
N ILE A 742 -27.64 -25.11 -7.72
CA ILE A 742 -29.05 -24.76 -7.93
C ILE A 742 -29.53 -25.41 -9.22
N LYS A 743 -30.35 -26.46 -9.09
CA LYS A 743 -30.91 -27.25 -10.21
C LYS A 743 -32.21 -26.69 -10.74
N ASP A 744 -32.98 -25.98 -9.90
CA ASP A 744 -34.18 -25.26 -10.32
C ASP A 744 -33.79 -23.98 -11.10
N GLU A 745 -34.19 -23.90 -12.36
CA GLU A 745 -33.87 -22.79 -13.27
C GLU A 745 -34.48 -21.45 -12.80
N ARG A 746 -35.67 -21.46 -12.18
CA ARG A 746 -36.32 -20.26 -11.62
C ARG A 746 -35.49 -19.72 -10.46
N LEU A 747 -35.03 -20.60 -9.58
CA LEU A 747 -34.17 -20.21 -8.46
C LEU A 747 -32.81 -19.71 -8.96
N LEU A 748 -32.19 -20.40 -9.92
CA LEU A 748 -30.91 -20.00 -10.49
C LEU A 748 -31.00 -18.60 -11.13
N GLN A 749 -32.04 -18.35 -11.93
CA GLN A 749 -32.26 -17.06 -12.56
C GLN A 749 -32.48 -15.95 -11.51
N GLY A 750 -33.27 -16.21 -10.47
CA GLY A 750 -33.58 -15.22 -9.45
C GLY A 750 -32.40 -14.90 -8.51
N PHE A 751 -31.54 -15.88 -8.20
CA PHE A 751 -30.35 -15.67 -7.38
C PHE A 751 -29.14 -15.17 -8.16
N THR A 752 -29.12 -15.27 -9.49
CA THR A 752 -28.00 -14.81 -10.32
C THR A 752 -27.82 -13.27 -10.24
N PRO A 753 -26.71 -12.76 -9.65
CA PRO A 753 -26.53 -11.33 -9.49
C PRO A 753 -26.26 -10.60 -10.82
N LYS A 754 -26.76 -9.36 -10.90
CA LYS A 754 -26.53 -8.40 -12.00
C LYS A 754 -25.39 -7.40 -11.71
N PHE A 755 -24.77 -7.52 -10.55
CA PHE A 755 -23.71 -6.64 -10.08
C PHE A 755 -22.42 -7.44 -9.85
N GLU A 756 -21.28 -6.73 -9.80
CA GLU A 756 -19.96 -7.35 -9.65
C GLU A 756 -19.79 -8.08 -8.31
N LEU A 757 -19.06 -9.20 -8.32
CA LEU A 757 -18.66 -9.94 -7.11
C LEU A 757 -17.91 -8.99 -6.14
N GLY A 758 -18.26 -9.03 -4.85
CA GLY A 758 -17.67 -8.16 -3.83
C GLY A 758 -18.39 -6.82 -3.60
N CYS A 759 -19.32 -6.41 -4.48
CA CYS A 759 -20.14 -5.20 -4.24
C CYS A 759 -20.93 -5.32 -2.91
N ARG A 760 -21.35 -6.55 -2.59
CA ARG A 760 -21.82 -6.96 -1.27
C ARG A 760 -20.77 -7.90 -0.68
N ARG A 761 -20.68 -7.94 0.66
CA ARG A 761 -19.84 -8.90 1.37
C ARG A 761 -20.16 -10.30 0.87
N ILE A 762 -19.12 -11.01 0.45
CA ILE A 762 -19.22 -12.39 -0.04
C ILE A 762 -19.44 -13.33 1.15
N THR A 763 -20.28 -14.35 0.98
CA THR A 763 -20.62 -15.27 2.08
C THR A 763 -20.62 -16.71 1.56
N PRO A 764 -20.09 -17.68 2.33
CA PRO A 764 -20.27 -19.10 2.03
C PRO A 764 -21.77 -19.45 2.05
N GLY A 765 -22.25 -20.18 1.04
CA GLY A 765 -23.69 -20.37 0.84
C GLY A 765 -24.13 -21.76 0.42
N ASP A 766 -23.24 -22.76 0.42
CA ASP A 766 -23.59 -24.09 -0.08
C ASP A 766 -24.79 -24.73 0.67
N PRO A 767 -24.86 -24.70 2.02
CA PRO A 767 -26.04 -25.21 2.73
C PRO A 767 -27.33 -24.45 2.38
N TYR A 768 -27.23 -23.17 2.08
CA TYR A 768 -28.38 -22.35 1.66
C TYR A 768 -28.87 -22.72 0.27
N MET A 769 -27.96 -22.87 -0.70
CA MET A 769 -28.33 -23.31 -2.05
C MET A 769 -29.01 -24.69 -2.04
N LEU A 770 -28.65 -25.58 -1.11
CA LEU A 770 -29.34 -26.86 -0.92
C LEU A 770 -30.71 -26.68 -0.24
N ALA A 771 -30.77 -25.90 0.85
CA ALA A 771 -31.99 -25.71 1.63
C ALA A 771 -33.16 -25.15 0.80
N ILE A 772 -32.90 -24.12 -0.02
CA ILE A 772 -33.93 -23.41 -0.80
C ILE A 772 -34.63 -24.25 -1.88
N GLN A 773 -34.13 -25.45 -2.15
CA GLN A 773 -34.67 -26.35 -3.19
C GLN A 773 -35.57 -27.44 -2.61
N ASN A 774 -35.70 -27.53 -1.29
CA ASN A 774 -36.55 -28.54 -0.64
C ASN A 774 -38.03 -28.18 -0.76
N GLU A 775 -38.88 -29.22 -0.72
CA GLU A 775 -40.33 -29.09 -0.95
C GLU A 775 -41.05 -28.22 0.08
N ASN A 776 -40.50 -28.04 1.28
CA ASN A 776 -41.06 -27.19 2.32
C ASN A 776 -40.56 -25.73 2.26
N VAL A 777 -39.87 -25.32 1.18
CA VAL A 777 -39.35 -23.96 1.02
C VAL A 777 -39.85 -23.30 -0.26
N ASP A 778 -40.49 -22.15 -0.14
CA ASP A 778 -40.87 -21.29 -1.24
C ASP A 778 -40.06 -19.99 -1.23
N VAL A 779 -39.29 -19.76 -2.31
CA VAL A 779 -38.54 -18.51 -2.51
C VAL A 779 -39.32 -17.52 -3.36
N HIS A 780 -39.57 -16.35 -2.81
CA HIS A 780 -40.27 -15.22 -3.44
C HIS A 780 -39.27 -14.12 -3.81
N PHE A 781 -39.04 -13.90 -5.11
CA PHE A 781 -38.14 -12.85 -5.61
C PHE A 781 -38.81 -11.47 -5.63
N THR A 782 -39.31 -11.04 -4.48
CA THR A 782 -40.05 -9.79 -4.29
C THR A 782 -39.71 -9.14 -2.95
N ALA A 783 -40.01 -7.86 -2.79
CA ALA A 783 -39.95 -7.20 -1.48
C ALA A 783 -41.22 -7.51 -0.68
N VAL A 784 -41.19 -7.22 0.62
CA VAL A 784 -42.39 -7.29 1.48
C VAL A 784 -42.99 -5.89 1.56
N ASP A 785 -44.27 -5.76 1.23
CA ASP A 785 -45.00 -4.49 1.25
C ASP A 785 -45.77 -4.30 2.55
N GLU A 786 -46.41 -5.37 3.05
CA GLU A 786 -47.28 -5.33 4.23
C GLU A 786 -47.25 -6.66 5.00
N ILE A 787 -47.38 -6.58 6.32
CA ILE A 787 -47.66 -7.71 7.21
C ILE A 787 -49.10 -7.56 7.67
N THR A 788 -49.91 -8.59 7.46
CA THR A 788 -51.31 -8.65 7.90
C THR A 788 -51.40 -9.22 9.31
N ALA A 789 -52.62 -9.42 9.83
CA ALA A 789 -52.79 -10.04 11.14
C ALA A 789 -52.26 -11.49 11.20
N ASP A 790 -52.26 -12.21 10.06
CA ASP A 790 -51.98 -13.65 10.02
C ASP A 790 -51.03 -14.03 8.86
N GLY A 791 -50.32 -13.08 8.25
CA GLY A 791 -49.47 -13.35 7.08
C GLY A 791 -48.60 -12.20 6.60
N VAL A 792 -47.83 -12.46 5.53
CA VAL A 792 -46.91 -11.52 4.87
C VAL A 792 -47.32 -11.35 3.41
N VAL A 793 -47.39 -10.11 2.93
CA VAL A 793 -47.75 -9.76 1.55
C VAL A 793 -46.51 -9.26 0.81
N GLY A 794 -46.13 -10.01 -0.23
CA GLY A 794 -45.07 -9.58 -1.15
C GLY A 794 -45.53 -8.46 -2.08
N SER A 795 -44.60 -7.77 -2.73
CA SER A 795 -44.93 -6.76 -3.75
C SER A 795 -45.55 -7.36 -5.03
N ASP A 796 -45.64 -8.68 -5.12
CA ASP A 796 -46.43 -9.40 -6.11
C ASP A 796 -47.94 -9.42 -5.78
N GLY A 797 -48.32 -8.87 -4.62
CA GLY A 797 -49.70 -8.79 -4.14
C GLY A 797 -50.22 -10.09 -3.53
N VAL A 798 -49.37 -11.11 -3.37
CA VAL A 798 -49.81 -12.43 -2.89
C VAL A 798 -49.48 -12.57 -1.40
N GLU A 799 -50.50 -12.93 -0.61
CA GLU A 799 -50.34 -13.16 0.83
C GLU A 799 -49.82 -14.59 1.10
N ARG A 800 -48.93 -14.73 2.09
CA ARG A 800 -48.49 -16.00 2.66
C ARG A 800 -48.88 -16.04 4.13
N LYS A 801 -49.69 -17.04 4.49
CA LYS A 801 -50.12 -17.24 5.88
C LYS A 801 -49.02 -17.93 6.66
N VAL A 802 -48.51 -17.25 7.67
CA VAL A 802 -47.37 -17.70 8.48
C VAL A 802 -47.64 -17.50 9.95
N ASP A 803 -46.98 -18.29 10.77
CA ASP A 803 -47.07 -18.29 12.23
C ASP A 803 -45.93 -17.45 12.83
N THR A 804 -44.76 -17.41 12.17
CA THR A 804 -43.60 -16.61 12.58
C THR A 804 -43.02 -15.80 11.42
N VAL A 805 -42.59 -14.56 11.70
CA VAL A 805 -41.84 -13.69 10.79
C VAL A 805 -40.42 -13.46 11.32
N VAL A 806 -39.41 -13.91 10.58
CA VAL A 806 -37.98 -13.70 10.87
C VAL A 806 -37.44 -12.56 10.02
N CYS A 807 -37.08 -11.46 10.67
CA CYS A 807 -36.44 -10.29 10.07
C CYS A 807 -34.91 -10.50 10.03
N ALA A 808 -34.39 -10.94 8.88
CA ALA A 808 -32.96 -11.03 8.57
C ALA A 808 -32.47 -9.76 7.86
N THR A 809 -32.81 -8.60 8.45
CA THR A 809 -32.79 -7.28 7.78
C THR A 809 -31.52 -6.45 8.02
N GLY A 810 -30.55 -6.98 8.76
CA GLY A 810 -29.23 -6.37 8.96
C GLY A 810 -29.18 -5.38 10.13
N PHE A 811 -28.33 -4.34 9.99
CA PHE A 811 -27.99 -3.40 11.05
C PHE A 811 -28.05 -1.94 10.55
N ASP A 812 -28.12 -1.00 11.48
CA ASP A 812 -27.87 0.41 11.25
C ASP A 812 -26.39 0.65 10.96
N VAL A 813 -26.10 0.91 9.69
CA VAL A 813 -24.76 1.15 9.16
C VAL A 813 -24.56 2.62 8.73
N THR A 814 -25.34 3.53 9.31
CA THR A 814 -25.21 4.98 9.05
C THR A 814 -23.94 5.59 9.63
N TYR A 815 -23.26 4.87 10.53
CA TYR A 815 -22.15 5.36 11.38
C TYR A 815 -22.53 6.47 12.36
N LYS A 816 -23.79 6.93 12.41
CA LYS A 816 -24.23 7.87 13.45
C LYS A 816 -24.02 7.21 14.82
N PRO A 817 -23.29 7.85 15.77
CA PRO A 817 -23.13 7.33 17.11
C PRO A 817 -24.48 7.08 17.79
N ARG A 818 -24.54 6.06 18.66
CA ARG A 818 -25.78 5.66 19.34
C ARG A 818 -26.21 6.61 20.45
N PHE A 819 -25.25 7.34 20.98
CA PHE A 819 -25.42 8.33 22.03
C PHE A 819 -24.69 9.61 21.62
N PRO A 820 -25.04 10.78 22.20
CA PRO A 820 -24.37 12.03 21.86
C PRO A 820 -22.89 11.99 22.22
N ILE A 821 -22.04 12.24 21.21
CA ILE A 821 -20.60 12.47 21.36
C ILE A 821 -20.35 13.91 20.96
N ILE A 822 -20.09 14.76 21.96
CA ILE A 822 -20.00 16.20 21.82
C ILE A 822 -18.53 16.60 21.94
N GLY A 823 -17.95 17.00 20.82
CA GLY A 823 -16.56 17.42 20.71
C GLY A 823 -16.33 18.88 21.10
N ARG A 824 -15.18 19.42 20.68
CA ARG A 824 -14.85 20.83 20.92
C ARG A 824 -15.89 21.75 20.27
N ASN A 825 -16.10 22.93 20.88
CA ASN A 825 -17.07 23.93 20.42
C ASN A 825 -18.52 23.43 20.35
N GLY A 826 -18.86 22.36 21.09
CA GLY A 826 -20.22 21.81 21.14
C GLY A 826 -20.64 21.02 19.91
N VAL A 827 -19.70 20.64 19.03
CA VAL A 827 -20.01 19.87 17.81
C VAL A 827 -20.49 18.47 18.17
N ASN A 828 -21.71 18.11 17.80
CA ASN A 828 -22.25 16.77 17.99
C ASN A 828 -21.93 15.86 16.80
N LEU A 829 -21.22 14.76 17.04
CA LEU A 829 -20.79 13.82 16.00
C LEU A 829 -21.97 13.17 15.27
N SER A 830 -23.09 12.91 15.95
CA SER A 830 -24.28 12.32 15.30
C SER A 830 -24.92 13.24 14.27
N GLU A 831 -24.85 14.54 14.49
CA GLU A 831 -25.32 15.56 13.54
C GLU A 831 -24.30 15.71 12.40
N LYS A 832 -23.00 15.78 12.74
CA LYS A 832 -21.92 15.90 11.75
C LYS A 832 -21.90 14.74 10.75
N TRP A 833 -22.19 13.52 11.19
CA TRP A 833 -22.21 12.31 10.36
C TRP A 833 -23.58 11.92 9.81
N GLU A 834 -24.61 12.77 9.97
CA GLU A 834 -25.97 12.43 9.55
C GLU A 834 -26.10 12.11 8.06
N LYS A 835 -25.46 12.91 7.21
CA LYS A 835 -25.55 12.76 5.75
C LYS A 835 -24.35 12.02 5.19
N GLU A 836 -23.15 12.44 5.61
CA GLU A 836 -21.89 11.95 5.09
C GLU A 836 -20.91 11.67 6.24
N PRO A 837 -20.84 10.41 6.71
CA PRO A 837 -19.87 10.06 7.73
C PRO A 837 -18.46 10.07 7.12
N GLN A 838 -17.64 11.02 7.58
CA GLN A 838 -16.26 11.21 7.14
C GLN A 838 -15.31 11.14 8.34
N SER A 839 -14.29 10.30 8.22
CA SER A 839 -13.31 10.07 9.28
C SER A 839 -11.88 10.26 8.74
N TYR A 840 -10.95 10.53 9.63
CA TYR A 840 -9.52 10.46 9.35
C TYR A 840 -9.09 8.99 9.47
N LEU A 841 -8.79 8.36 8.32
CA LEU A 841 -8.29 6.98 8.22
C LEU A 841 -9.15 5.90 8.92
N GLY A 842 -10.45 6.13 9.12
CA GLY A 842 -11.30 5.24 9.91
C GLY A 842 -11.00 5.25 11.43
N LEU A 843 -10.13 6.16 11.89
CA LEU A 843 -9.61 6.22 13.25
C LEU A 843 -10.10 7.41 14.05
N GLY A 844 -10.21 8.59 13.44
CA GLY A 844 -10.55 9.83 14.16
C GLY A 844 -11.54 10.71 13.40
N CYS A 845 -11.99 11.80 14.03
CA CYS A 845 -12.84 12.80 13.39
C CYS A 845 -12.41 14.21 13.82
N PRO A 846 -12.34 15.19 12.89
CA PRO A 846 -12.11 16.57 13.27
C PRO A 846 -13.15 17.03 14.28
N ASP A 847 -12.73 17.87 15.21
CA ASP A 847 -13.50 18.35 16.36
C ASP A 847 -13.76 17.33 17.47
N MET A 848 -13.24 16.10 17.36
CA MET A 848 -13.26 15.09 18.42
C MET A 848 -11.82 14.87 18.92
N PRO A 849 -11.34 15.66 19.91
CA PRO A 849 -9.97 15.55 20.39
C PRO A 849 -9.77 14.27 21.21
N ASN A 850 -8.56 13.72 21.24
CA ASN A 850 -8.21 12.53 22.01
C ASN A 850 -9.25 11.40 21.89
N TRP A 851 -9.68 11.16 20.65
CA TRP A 851 -10.75 10.21 20.35
C TRP A 851 -10.32 9.30 19.21
N ILE A 852 -10.39 7.99 19.45
CA ILE A 852 -10.12 6.97 18.42
C ILE A 852 -11.33 6.04 18.34
N MET A 853 -11.73 5.68 17.12
CA MET A 853 -12.75 4.68 16.84
C MET A 853 -12.15 3.48 16.11
N PHE A 854 -12.65 2.30 16.46
CA PHE A 854 -12.39 1.08 15.74
C PHE A 854 -13.49 0.85 14.71
N VAL A 855 -13.10 0.40 13.51
CA VAL A 855 -14.04 0.13 12.40
C VAL A 855 -14.91 1.36 12.11
N GLY A 856 -14.29 2.54 12.02
CA GLY A 856 -14.97 3.77 11.63
C GLY A 856 -15.30 3.83 10.12
N PRO A 857 -15.88 4.95 9.64
CA PRO A 857 -16.10 5.15 8.21
C PRO A 857 -14.79 5.01 7.42
N THR A 858 -14.81 4.34 6.27
CA THR A 858 -13.63 4.10 5.40
C THR A 858 -12.54 3.29 6.10
N TRP A 859 -12.85 2.04 6.44
CA TRP A 859 -11.99 1.08 7.16
C TRP A 859 -11.93 -0.26 6.41
N PRO A 860 -10.84 -1.05 6.46
CA PRO A 860 -10.68 -2.26 5.63
C PRO A 860 -11.55 -3.45 6.07
N VAL A 861 -12.86 -3.35 5.91
CA VAL A 861 -13.86 -4.40 6.23
C VAL A 861 -14.06 -5.42 5.12
N GLU A 862 -13.50 -5.15 3.94
CA GLU A 862 -13.76 -5.84 2.68
C GLU A 862 -12.76 -6.94 2.32
N ASN A 863 -11.56 -6.95 2.91
CA ASN A 863 -10.48 -7.87 2.56
C ASN A 863 -9.77 -8.41 3.81
N GLY A 864 -9.24 -9.64 3.75
CA GLY A 864 -8.53 -10.26 4.86
C GLY A 864 -9.40 -10.53 6.10
N SER A 865 -8.76 -11.02 7.17
CA SER A 865 -9.39 -11.03 8.49
C SER A 865 -9.29 -9.64 9.12
N VAL A 866 -10.36 -9.21 9.80
CA VAL A 866 -10.37 -7.92 10.52
C VAL A 866 -9.39 -7.87 11.70
N THR A 867 -8.92 -9.03 12.19
CA THR A 867 -8.06 -9.11 13.37
C THR A 867 -6.69 -8.46 13.16
N GLY A 868 -6.15 -8.51 11.93
CA GLY A 868 -4.91 -7.83 11.55
C GLY A 868 -5.04 -6.31 11.64
N PRO A 869 -5.93 -5.67 10.87
CA PRO A 869 -6.19 -4.24 10.99
C PRO A 869 -6.57 -3.76 12.39
N LEU A 870 -7.36 -4.54 13.15
CA LEU A 870 -7.70 -4.22 14.54
C LEU A 870 -6.47 -4.17 15.46
N LEU A 871 -5.49 -5.06 15.26
CA LEU A 871 -4.20 -5.00 15.97
C LEU A 871 -3.51 -3.67 15.71
N SER A 872 -3.40 -3.27 14.45
CA SER A 872 -2.71 -2.03 14.08
C SER A 872 -3.38 -0.79 14.68
N VAL A 873 -4.72 -0.78 14.84
CA VAL A 873 -5.39 0.29 15.60
C VAL A 873 -5.03 0.29 17.08
N CYS A 874 -4.86 -0.89 17.69
CA CYS A 874 -4.41 -1.00 19.08
C CYS A 874 -2.96 -0.50 19.24
N GLU A 875 -2.06 -0.91 18.35
CA GLU A 875 -0.65 -0.47 18.34
C GLU A 875 -0.53 1.04 18.09
N TYR A 876 -1.36 1.58 17.19
CA TYR A 876 -1.51 3.01 16.97
C TYR A 876 -1.92 3.73 18.27
N SER A 877 -2.90 3.18 18.99
CA SER A 877 -3.38 3.74 20.26
C SER A 877 -2.28 3.73 21.33
N VAL A 878 -1.49 2.65 21.43
CA VAL A 878 -0.33 2.56 22.33
C VAL A 878 0.71 3.63 22.01
N GLN A 879 1.02 3.86 20.74
CA GLN A 879 1.96 4.91 20.33
C GLN A 879 1.47 6.31 20.70
N ILE A 880 0.17 6.58 20.51
CA ILE A 880 -0.46 7.83 20.93
C ILE A 880 -0.38 8.01 22.45
N ILE A 881 -0.69 6.99 23.24
CA ILE A 881 -0.59 7.01 24.71
C ILE A 881 0.83 7.37 25.14
N LYS A 882 1.83 6.65 24.60
CA LYS A 882 3.25 6.90 24.92
C LYS A 882 3.68 8.31 24.54
N LYS A 883 3.26 8.81 23.38
CA LYS A 883 3.56 10.19 22.96
C LYS A 883 2.87 11.21 23.87
N MET A 884 1.62 10.96 24.27
CA MET A 884 0.91 11.83 25.19
C MET A 884 1.62 11.93 26.54
N GLN A 885 2.14 10.81 27.07
CA GLN A 885 2.96 10.82 28.29
C GLN A 885 4.27 11.56 28.07
N ARG A 886 5.08 11.12 27.09
CA ARG A 886 6.42 11.67 26.83
C ARG A 886 6.41 13.16 26.56
N ASP A 887 5.51 13.64 25.71
CA ASP A 887 5.52 15.03 25.24
C ASP A 887 4.55 15.92 26.04
N HIS A 888 3.90 15.40 27.09
CA HIS A 888 2.89 16.11 27.88
C HIS A 888 1.77 16.77 27.02
N ILE A 889 1.30 16.05 25.99
CA ILE A 889 0.23 16.50 25.09
C ILE A 889 -1.13 16.55 25.81
N LYS A 890 -1.71 17.73 25.98
CA LYS A 890 -3.06 17.91 26.52
C LYS A 890 -4.10 17.31 25.57
N SER A 891 -4.06 17.69 24.30
CA SER A 891 -4.98 17.14 23.31
C SER A 891 -4.40 17.08 21.89
N TRP A 892 -4.92 16.16 21.09
CA TRP A 892 -4.67 16.09 19.65
C TRP A 892 -5.98 15.86 18.90
N VAL A 893 -6.11 16.41 17.69
CA VAL A 893 -7.29 16.24 16.84
C VAL A 893 -6.91 16.29 15.35
N PRO A 894 -7.43 15.40 14.48
CA PRO A 894 -7.17 15.46 13.04
C PRO A 894 -7.68 16.77 12.44
N ARG A 895 -6.87 17.37 11.57
CA ARG A 895 -7.30 18.54 10.82
C ARG A 895 -8.42 18.20 9.84
N GLN A 896 -9.34 19.13 9.69
CA GLN A 896 -10.46 19.01 8.75
C GLN A 896 -9.98 18.91 7.30
N ASP A 897 -9.02 19.75 6.88
CA ASP A 897 -8.55 19.81 5.49
C ASP A 897 -7.89 18.50 5.01
N ILE A 898 -7.12 17.84 5.88
CA ILE A 898 -6.51 16.54 5.58
C ILE A 898 -7.57 15.44 5.56
N THR A 899 -8.52 15.48 6.51
CA THR A 899 -9.62 14.51 6.57
C THR A 899 -10.48 14.56 5.30
N ASP A 900 -10.81 15.76 4.83
CA ASP A 900 -11.60 15.97 3.61
C ASP A 900 -10.88 15.42 2.38
N ARG A 901 -9.58 15.73 2.23
CA ARG A 901 -8.76 15.24 1.11
C ARG A 901 -8.61 13.72 1.10
N PHE A 902 -8.51 13.09 2.28
CA PHE A 902 -8.50 11.64 2.38
C PHE A 902 -9.83 11.04 1.93
N ASN A 903 -10.96 11.60 2.38
CA ASN A 903 -12.29 11.11 2.00
C ASN A 903 -12.57 11.33 0.50
N GLU A 904 -12.14 12.46 -0.06
CA GLU A 904 -12.19 12.72 -1.51
C GLU A 904 -11.41 11.65 -2.28
N HIS A 905 -10.17 11.36 -1.84
CA HIS A 905 -9.36 10.30 -2.43
C HIS A 905 -10.05 8.94 -2.36
N ALA A 906 -10.63 8.58 -1.21
CA ALA A 906 -11.34 7.32 -1.03
C ALA A 906 -12.53 7.19 -2.00
N GLN A 907 -13.36 8.24 -2.10
CA GLN A 907 -14.52 8.23 -3.00
C GLN A 907 -14.12 8.21 -4.48
N GLU A 908 -13.01 8.85 -4.86
CA GLU A 908 -12.49 8.75 -6.23
C GLU A 908 -11.98 7.33 -6.51
N TRP A 909 -11.19 6.76 -5.60
CA TRP A 909 -10.65 5.40 -5.74
C TRP A 909 -11.75 4.35 -5.91
N ILE A 910 -12.85 4.47 -5.16
CA ILE A 910 -14.01 3.57 -5.23
C ILE A 910 -14.56 3.43 -6.67
N LYS A 911 -14.48 4.47 -7.51
CA LYS A 911 -14.97 4.43 -8.90
C LYS A 911 -14.22 3.43 -9.79
N HIS A 912 -13.04 2.99 -9.36
CA HIS A 912 -12.23 1.98 -10.06
C HIS A 912 -12.51 0.54 -9.58
N THR A 913 -13.40 0.36 -8.62
CA THR A 913 -13.62 -0.90 -7.90
C THR A 913 -15.02 -1.45 -8.12
N VAL A 914 -15.24 -2.67 -7.64
CA VAL A 914 -16.55 -3.33 -7.68
C VAL A 914 -17.61 -2.58 -6.86
N TRP A 915 -17.20 -1.79 -5.88
CA TRP A 915 -18.10 -0.96 -5.08
C TRP A 915 -18.60 0.27 -5.80
N LYS A 916 -18.27 0.48 -7.08
CA LYS A 916 -18.99 1.44 -7.93
C LYS A 916 -20.34 0.88 -8.41
N SER A 917 -20.49 -0.44 -8.44
CA SER A 917 -21.67 -1.13 -8.99
C SER A 917 -22.95 -0.68 -8.27
N ASP A 918 -24.06 -0.67 -8.99
CA ASP A 918 -25.38 -0.38 -8.43
C ASP A 918 -25.94 -1.63 -7.74
N CYS A 919 -25.49 -1.86 -6.50
CA CYS A 919 -26.02 -2.90 -5.62
C CYS A 919 -26.45 -2.31 -4.28
N ARG A 920 -27.45 -2.93 -3.65
CA ARG A 920 -27.80 -2.61 -2.26
C ARG A 920 -26.86 -3.34 -1.30
N SER A 921 -26.07 -2.59 -0.54
CA SER A 921 -25.04 -3.12 0.36
C SER A 921 -24.97 -2.31 1.64
N TRP A 922 -24.54 -2.93 2.73
CA TRP A 922 -24.30 -2.22 3.98
C TRP A 922 -23.03 -1.34 3.91
N TYR A 923 -22.16 -1.57 2.92
CA TYR A 923 -20.97 -0.75 2.69
C TYR A 923 -21.27 0.70 2.31
N ARG A 924 -22.51 0.99 1.88
CA ARG A 924 -22.89 2.29 1.30
C ARG A 924 -24.22 2.78 1.83
N ASN A 925 -24.40 4.09 1.71
CA ASN A 925 -25.73 4.67 1.75
C ASN A 925 -26.47 4.27 0.47
N ASN A 926 -27.54 3.49 0.62
CA ASN A 926 -28.31 2.94 -0.50
C ASN A 926 -29.27 3.95 -1.15
N GLU A 927 -29.37 5.16 -0.61
CA GLU A 927 -30.13 6.27 -1.17
C GLU A 927 -29.23 7.20 -2.00
N THR A 928 -28.04 7.51 -1.48
CA THR A 928 -27.08 8.43 -2.15
C THR A 928 -26.06 7.71 -3.02
N GLY A 929 -25.86 6.40 -2.83
CA GLY A 929 -24.83 5.61 -3.50
C GLY A 929 -23.41 5.77 -2.91
N ARG A 930 -23.21 6.70 -1.97
CA ARG A 930 -21.90 6.96 -1.35
C ARG A 930 -21.43 5.76 -0.53
N VAL A 931 -20.20 5.30 -0.77
CA VAL A 931 -19.61 4.16 -0.05
C VAL A 931 -18.91 4.67 1.21
N ASN A 932 -19.40 4.23 2.36
CA ASN A 932 -18.99 4.75 3.67
C ASN A 932 -18.10 3.78 4.45
N ALA A 933 -18.15 2.47 4.16
CA ALA A 933 -17.44 1.49 4.95
C ALA A 933 -16.05 1.14 4.43
N VAL A 934 -15.83 1.18 3.11
CA VAL A 934 -14.66 0.58 2.45
C VAL A 934 -13.43 1.49 2.51
N TRP A 935 -12.27 0.92 2.83
CA TRP A 935 -10.97 1.58 2.77
C TRP A 935 -10.38 1.57 1.34
N PRO A 936 -9.70 2.66 0.88
CA PRO A 936 -9.11 2.71 -0.45
C PRO A 936 -7.79 1.95 -0.59
N GLY A 937 -7.79 0.66 -0.24
CA GLY A 937 -6.60 -0.19 -0.25
C GLY A 937 -6.84 -1.56 0.36
N SER A 938 -5.83 -2.43 0.38
CA SER A 938 -5.93 -3.70 1.09
C SER A 938 -5.80 -3.50 2.60
N SER A 939 -6.20 -4.51 3.36
CA SER A 939 -6.01 -4.57 4.81
C SER A 939 -4.54 -4.44 5.20
N ASN A 940 -3.63 -5.03 4.42
CA ASN A 940 -2.18 -4.89 4.64
C ASN A 940 -1.69 -3.47 4.34
N MET A 941 -2.21 -2.81 3.31
CA MET A 941 -1.87 -1.41 3.07
C MET A 941 -2.36 -0.53 4.22
N TYR A 942 -3.56 -0.80 4.75
CA TYR A 942 -4.07 -0.08 5.92
C TYR A 942 -3.12 -0.22 7.11
N THR A 943 -2.72 -1.45 7.46
CA THR A 943 -1.80 -1.68 8.59
C THR A 943 -0.47 -0.96 8.40
N GLU A 944 0.08 -0.93 7.18
CA GLU A 944 1.30 -0.18 6.86
C GLU A 944 1.10 1.34 7.00
N VAL A 945 0.00 1.89 6.48
CA VAL A 945 -0.29 3.33 6.51
C VAL A 945 -0.44 3.84 7.94
N ILE A 946 -1.04 3.05 8.82
CA ILE A 946 -1.25 3.42 10.22
C ILE A 946 -0.17 2.88 11.17
N ALA A 947 0.87 2.20 10.67
CA ALA A 947 1.91 1.62 11.52
C ALA A 947 2.64 2.66 12.39
N THR A 948 2.70 3.91 11.93
CA THR A 948 3.18 5.05 12.73
C THR A 948 2.22 6.22 12.58
N PRO A 949 1.73 6.81 13.69
CA PRO A 949 0.88 7.98 13.60
C PRO A 949 1.55 9.15 12.87
N ARG A 950 0.85 9.72 11.89
CA ARG A 950 1.26 10.91 11.13
C ARG A 950 0.94 12.16 11.94
N TYR A 951 1.77 12.48 12.92
CA TYR A 951 1.51 13.58 13.86
C TYR A 951 1.37 14.94 13.16
N GLU A 952 1.96 15.10 11.98
CA GLU A 952 1.81 16.29 11.13
C GLU A 952 0.39 16.47 10.56
N ASP A 953 -0.52 15.51 10.73
CA ASP A 953 -1.92 15.61 10.33
C ASP A 953 -2.82 16.13 11.48
N PHE A 954 -2.26 16.28 12.70
CA PHE A 954 -2.97 16.71 13.89
C PHE A 954 -2.74 18.18 14.25
N GLU A 955 -3.75 18.79 14.85
CA GLU A 955 -3.58 19.95 15.74
C GLU A 955 -3.28 19.41 17.13
N VAL A 956 -2.20 19.87 17.76
CA VAL A 956 -1.72 19.40 19.07
C VAL A 956 -1.64 20.55 20.05
N GLU A 957 -2.21 20.35 21.24
CA GLU A 957 -2.10 21.24 22.40
C GLU A 957 -1.36 20.54 23.53
N TYR A 958 -0.55 21.29 24.28
CA TYR A 958 0.32 20.78 25.34
C TYR A 958 -0.19 21.20 26.73
N GLN A 959 0.12 20.43 27.78
CA GLN A 959 -0.25 20.78 29.16
C GLN A 959 0.50 22.02 29.64
N HIS A 960 1.75 22.19 29.17
CA HIS A 960 2.56 23.37 29.44
C HIS A 960 2.46 24.36 28.29
N LYS A 961 2.50 25.66 28.60
CA LYS A 961 2.51 26.72 27.58
C LYS A 961 3.71 26.57 26.63
N ASN A 962 4.86 26.20 27.18
CA ASN A 962 6.05 25.87 26.41
C ASN A 962 6.03 24.38 26.02
N PRO A 963 5.95 24.03 24.72
CA PRO A 963 5.91 22.64 24.29
C PRO A 963 7.20 21.86 24.62
N TRP A 964 8.31 22.55 24.88
CA TRP A 964 9.59 21.93 25.25
C TRP A 964 9.72 21.57 26.73
N ALA A 965 8.69 21.86 27.54
CA ALA A 965 8.69 21.53 28.97
C ALA A 965 8.95 20.06 29.25
N HIS A 966 8.55 19.16 28.35
CA HIS A 966 8.76 17.73 28.43
C HIS A 966 10.24 17.28 28.47
N LEU A 967 11.20 18.14 28.06
CA LEU A 967 12.63 17.87 28.20
C LEU A 967 13.08 17.88 29.67
N GLY A 968 12.28 18.52 30.54
CA GLY A 968 12.58 18.76 31.94
C GLY A 968 13.95 19.40 32.15
N MET A 969 14.59 19.06 33.26
CA MET A 969 15.95 19.53 33.59
C MET A 969 17.07 18.84 32.79
N GLY A 970 16.74 18.21 31.65
CA GLY A 970 17.70 17.58 30.75
C GLY A 970 18.20 16.19 31.18
N HIS A 971 17.48 15.53 32.08
CA HIS A 971 17.79 14.16 32.50
C HIS A 971 17.12 13.14 31.60
N ALA A 972 17.87 12.16 31.11
CA ALA A 972 17.34 10.93 30.53
C ALA A 972 17.15 9.86 31.63
N LEU A 973 16.37 8.82 31.34
CA LEU A 973 16.14 7.70 32.25
C LEU A 973 17.44 7.09 32.81
N CYS A 974 18.45 6.89 31.96
CA CYS A 974 19.75 6.35 32.35
C CYS A 974 20.51 7.24 33.35
N ASN A 975 20.15 8.53 33.49
CA ASN A 975 20.80 9.42 34.45
C ASN A 975 20.17 9.38 35.85
N LYS A 976 18.90 8.98 36.00
CA LYS A 976 18.19 9.04 37.29
C LYS A 976 17.74 7.69 37.85
N GLN A 977 17.23 6.77 37.03
CA GLN A 977 16.54 5.58 37.55
C GLN A 977 17.46 4.40 37.87
N PHE A 978 18.68 4.36 37.31
CA PHE A 978 19.53 3.18 37.39
C PHE A 978 20.98 3.62 37.68
N PRO A 979 21.45 3.57 38.94
CA PRO A 979 22.79 4.04 39.33
C PRO A 979 23.94 3.36 38.56
N ASP A 980 23.72 2.11 38.13
CA ASP A 980 24.67 1.31 37.35
C ASP A 980 24.31 1.22 35.85
N SER A 981 23.40 2.08 35.36
CA SER A 981 23.05 2.07 33.93
C SER A 981 24.20 2.57 33.05
N ASP A 982 24.30 1.98 31.87
CA ASP A 982 25.14 2.49 30.80
C ASP A 982 24.64 3.87 30.34
N VAL A 983 25.38 4.92 30.71
CA VAL A 983 25.14 6.31 30.29
C VAL A 983 25.71 6.61 28.89
N SER A 984 26.33 5.62 28.26
CA SER A 984 26.86 5.64 26.90
C SER A 984 26.28 4.50 26.05
N PRO A 985 24.95 4.28 26.02
CA PRO A 985 24.33 3.11 25.37
C PRO A 985 24.54 3.04 23.86
N TYR A 986 25.03 4.13 23.25
CA TYR A 986 25.42 4.17 21.85
C TYR A 986 26.80 3.54 21.58
N LEU A 987 27.65 3.31 22.59
CA LEU A 987 28.96 2.67 22.50
C LEU A 987 28.92 1.18 22.90
N GLN A 988 28.09 0.39 22.21
CA GLN A 988 28.01 -1.06 22.42
C GLN A 988 28.82 -1.84 21.38
N LEU A 989 29.32 -3.02 21.74
CA LEU A 989 30.12 -3.87 20.86
C LEU A 989 29.40 -4.19 19.53
N GLU A 990 28.09 -4.41 19.58
CA GLU A 990 27.21 -4.64 18.41
C GLU A 990 27.07 -3.46 17.44
N ASN A 991 27.37 -2.24 17.90
CA ASN A 991 27.40 -1.03 17.07
C ASN A 991 28.73 -0.89 16.32
N ILE A 992 29.77 -1.64 16.70
CA ILE A 992 31.06 -1.62 16.03
C ILE A 992 30.97 -2.46 14.76
N ASP A 993 31.26 -1.84 13.62
CA ASP A 993 31.29 -2.55 12.34
C ASP A 993 32.32 -3.68 12.38
N PRO A 994 31.97 -4.95 12.05
CA PRO A 994 32.91 -6.05 12.04
C PRO A 994 34.13 -5.82 11.12
N LYS A 995 33.98 -5.02 10.05
CA LYS A 995 35.10 -4.61 9.19
C LYS A 995 36.08 -3.71 9.92
N TRP A 996 35.59 -2.85 10.81
CA TRP A 996 36.44 -1.98 11.63
C TRP A 996 37.24 -2.79 12.63
N LEU A 997 36.60 -3.74 13.33
CA LEU A 997 37.28 -4.67 14.25
C LEU A 997 38.41 -5.43 13.54
N LYS A 998 38.12 -5.97 12.35
CA LYS A 998 39.13 -6.64 11.53
C LYS A 998 40.27 -5.69 11.10
N ALA A 999 39.95 -4.43 10.77
CA ALA A 999 40.96 -3.45 10.36
C ALA A 999 41.93 -3.06 11.49
N ILE A 1000 41.48 -3.10 12.75
CA ILE A 1000 42.32 -2.79 13.93
C ILE A 1000 43.03 -4.02 14.51
N GLY A 1001 42.98 -5.17 13.83
CA GLY A 1001 43.67 -6.40 14.25
C GLY A 1001 42.95 -7.19 15.34
N TYR A 1002 41.62 -7.04 15.47
CA TYR A 1002 40.82 -7.93 16.31
C TYR A 1002 40.56 -9.24 15.57
N ASP A 1003 41.13 -10.33 16.07
CA ASP A 1003 41.05 -11.69 15.49
C ASP A 1003 39.94 -12.56 16.13
N GLY A 1004 39.12 -12.00 17.04
CA GLY A 1004 37.95 -12.70 17.60
C GLY A 1004 36.84 -12.91 16.55
N PRO A 1005 35.82 -13.75 16.82
CA PRO A 1005 34.79 -14.05 15.83
C PRO A 1005 34.01 -12.77 15.50
N ALA A 1006 34.23 -12.22 14.31
CA ALA A 1006 33.37 -11.19 13.74
C ALA A 1006 31.89 -11.63 13.71
N GLU A 1007 31.67 -12.96 13.70
CA GLU A 1007 30.39 -13.63 13.83
C GLU A 1007 29.72 -13.45 15.20
N GLU A 1008 30.45 -13.29 16.31
CA GLU A 1008 29.85 -13.03 17.64
C GLU A 1008 29.17 -11.66 17.69
N VAL A 1009 29.78 -10.64 17.09
CA VAL A 1009 29.19 -9.29 17.00
C VAL A 1009 27.97 -9.28 16.09
N GLN A 1010 28.02 -10.08 15.02
CA GLN A 1010 26.92 -10.19 14.06
C GLN A 1010 25.76 -11.04 14.60
N GLN A 1011 26.05 -12.13 15.31
CA GLN A 1011 25.06 -12.93 16.05
C GLN A 1011 24.40 -12.12 17.16
N THR A 1012 25.16 -11.37 17.96
CA THR A 1012 24.59 -10.53 19.03
C THR A 1012 23.66 -9.46 18.46
N LYS A 1013 24.02 -8.89 17.30
CA LYS A 1013 23.19 -7.92 16.58
C LYS A 1013 21.93 -8.56 16.01
N GLU A 1014 22.05 -9.73 15.38
CA GLU A 1014 20.94 -10.50 14.81
C GLU A 1014 19.98 -11.00 15.91
N GLU A 1015 20.50 -11.49 17.03
CA GLU A 1015 19.76 -11.89 18.23
C GLU A 1015 19.00 -10.70 18.83
N LYS A 1016 19.61 -9.51 18.96
CA LYS A 1016 18.88 -8.32 19.45
C LYS A 1016 17.85 -7.78 18.47
N THR A 1017 18.07 -7.84 17.15
CA THR A 1017 16.99 -7.57 16.19
C THR A 1017 15.85 -8.58 16.25
N HIS A 1018 16.11 -9.81 16.70
CA HIS A 1018 15.08 -10.82 16.96
C HIS A 1018 14.43 -10.68 18.36
N VAL A 1019 15.12 -10.14 19.36
CA VAL A 1019 14.57 -9.82 20.69
C VAL A 1019 13.83 -8.47 20.67
N GLY A 1020 14.11 -7.56 19.73
CA GLY A 1020 13.38 -6.29 19.56
C GLY A 1020 11.91 -6.44 19.14
N THR A 1021 11.45 -7.66 18.84
CA THR A 1021 10.02 -7.99 18.69
C THR A 1021 9.36 -8.53 19.96
N ASP A 1022 10.14 -8.83 21.00
CA ASP A 1022 9.65 -9.22 22.33
C ASP A 1022 10.05 -8.14 23.35
N GLY A 1023 9.08 -7.31 23.72
CA GLY A 1023 9.27 -6.30 24.75
C GLY A 1023 9.69 -6.91 26.08
N SER A 1024 10.94 -6.70 26.48
CA SER A 1024 11.33 -6.58 27.89
C SER A 1024 12.63 -5.79 28.04
N THR A 1025 12.50 -4.53 28.41
CA THR A 1025 13.18 -3.88 29.54
C THR A 1025 12.46 -2.58 29.83
#